data_AF-A0A453QZC3-F1
#
_entry.id   AF-A0A453QZC3-F1
#
_cell.length_a   1.000
_cell.length_b   1.000
_cell.length_c   1.000
_cell.angle_alpha   90.00
_cell.angle_beta   90.00
_cell.angle_gamma   90.00
#
_symmetry.space_group_name_H-M   'P 1'
#
loop_
_entity.id
_entity.type
_entity.pdbx_description
1 polymer ?
#
loop_
_entity_poly.entity_id
_entity_poly.type
_entity_poly.pdbx_seq_one_letter_code
_entity_poly.pdbx_strand_id
1 'polypeptide(L)'
;FVPFQFVCALKKQCLCLSLSERSRFSEGEIQTFMSVDVDRTVNICNNLHDAWSFPLQIGLALYLLYTQVNYAFLSGLAITIILIPVNKWISTRIATATQKMMKQKDERISCAGELLAHIRTVKMYSWDKLFTQRLNKRRELEVKHLATRKYLDAWCVYFWATTPTLFSLFTFSIFAIMGHSLDAATVFTCVALFNTLISPLNSLPWVINGMIDSVISSRRLHNYLSTPEHCSSELTISSDIVKDDFNRNTETIYDPTTVIIRNLCCSWSSTSTVEPQIILRDISLQLQKGLFIAIVGEVGSGKSSLLNSIIGEMSVISGSINSCGSIAYVPQVPWILSGSLRDNILLGKGFDTRRYEEVIQACTLDVDISTMIGGDMSHIGEKGLNLSGGQRARLALARALYHDSDVYLFDDILSAVDSEVASWILEKAIMGPQMKRKTQLLSTHNLQAIYAADMIVVMANGFVKWFGTLDSFLATPYSKISNPDSSSAVSATSSQKNKGPSTSEFNTKDVLDNGSVVDQEEQRDQTEAEGRKEGKVEIIVYKKYATLAGWSMVFLIFVSAFLMQASRNGNDLWLTYWVDSSSGTNNTRFYLTILAGFGIINSFFTLGRAFSFAYGGLCAAIQIHADLLGSLIGAPVSFFDQNPSGRILNRLSSDLYTVDDSLPFILNIFVANFFGLLGTLVVLCYSQVTFLLILVPLWLIY
;
A
#
# COMPACT_ATOMS: atom_id res chain seq x y z
N PHE A 1 7.19 11.73 14.25
CA PHE A 1 7.87 10.85 15.22
C PHE A 1 6.96 9.78 15.80
N VAL A 2 5.83 10.12 16.43
CA VAL A 2 4.91 9.11 17.03
C VAL A 2 4.36 8.07 16.02
N PRO A 3 3.88 8.44 14.81
CA PRO A 3 3.38 7.44 13.84
C PRO A 3 4.44 6.41 13.45
N PHE A 4 5.69 6.86 13.33
CA PHE A 4 6.81 6.00 12.95
C PHE A 4 7.10 4.92 14.00
N GLN A 5 7.02 5.26 15.29
CA GLN A 5 7.21 4.29 16.37
C GLN A 5 6.15 3.19 16.36
N PHE A 6 4.88 3.55 16.12
CA PHE A 6 3.81 2.57 15.95
C PHE A 6 4.06 1.63 14.77
N VAL A 7 4.44 2.18 13.60
CA VAL A 7 4.76 1.36 12.43
C VAL A 7 5.94 0.42 12.71
N CYS A 8 6.97 0.89 13.42
CA CYS A 8 8.09 0.02 13.84
C CYS A 8 7.63 -1.12 14.77
N ALA A 9 6.79 -0.82 15.76
CA ALA A 9 6.24 -1.82 16.67
C ALA A 9 5.39 -2.86 15.94
N LEU A 10 4.51 -2.42 15.02
CA LEU A 10 3.71 -3.30 14.18
C LEU A 10 4.57 -4.18 13.27
N LYS A 11 5.62 -3.60 12.67
CA LYS A 11 6.55 -4.36 11.82
C LYS A 11 7.31 -5.41 12.64
N LYS A 12 7.73 -5.07 13.86
CA LYS A 12 8.37 -6.03 14.78
C LYS A 12 7.40 -7.17 15.13
N GLN A 13 6.16 -6.84 15.49
CA GLN A 13 5.12 -7.85 15.76
C GLN A 13 4.92 -8.79 14.56
N CYS A 14 4.86 -8.24 13.34
CA CYS A 14 4.70 -9.02 12.12
C CYS A 14 5.84 -10.02 11.87
N LEU A 15 7.06 -9.73 12.36
CA LEU A 15 8.21 -10.63 12.27
C LEU A 15 8.22 -11.70 13.37
N CYS A 16 7.55 -11.46 14.50
CA CYS A 16 7.48 -12.36 15.65
C CYS A 16 6.22 -13.25 15.65
N LEU A 17 5.26 -13.00 14.75
CA LEU A 17 4.05 -13.80 14.60
C LEU A 17 4.33 -15.04 13.74
N SER A 18 3.89 -16.21 14.20
CA SER A 18 3.93 -17.43 13.39
C SER A 18 2.98 -17.32 12.19
N LEU A 19 3.24 -18.07 11.12
CA LEU A 19 2.35 -18.17 9.96
C LEU A 19 0.90 -18.56 10.36
N SER A 20 0.74 -19.39 11.39
CA SER A 20 -0.57 -19.79 11.92
C SER A 20 -1.36 -18.62 12.51
N GLU A 21 -0.75 -17.82 13.38
CA GLU A 21 -1.39 -16.64 13.99
C GLU A 21 -1.55 -15.51 12.96
N ARG A 22 -0.57 -15.34 12.06
CA ARG A 22 -0.63 -14.37 10.96
C ARG A 22 -1.83 -14.65 10.07
N SER A 23 -2.20 -15.92 9.83
CA SER A 23 -3.33 -16.28 8.97
C SER A 23 -4.69 -15.74 9.46
N ARG A 24 -4.80 -15.34 10.75
CA ARG A 24 -5.99 -14.67 11.30
C ARG A 24 -6.20 -13.28 10.74
N PHE A 25 -5.14 -12.64 10.26
CA PHE A 25 -5.16 -11.29 9.70
C PHE A 25 -4.79 -11.35 8.22
N SER A 26 -5.59 -10.75 7.37
CA SER A 26 -5.26 -10.60 5.96
C SER A 26 -4.11 -9.60 5.77
N GLU A 27 -3.34 -9.74 4.69
CA GLU A 27 -2.27 -8.78 4.37
C GLU A 27 -2.82 -7.34 4.20
N GLY A 28 -4.04 -7.22 3.67
CA GLY A 28 -4.73 -5.93 3.55
C GLY A 28 -5.12 -5.32 4.90
N GLU A 29 -5.50 -6.12 5.89
CA GLU A 29 -5.76 -5.64 7.25
C GLU A 29 -4.48 -5.15 7.93
N ILE A 30 -3.37 -5.87 7.80
CA ILE A 30 -2.07 -5.44 8.36
C ILE A 30 -1.62 -4.12 7.71
N GLN A 31 -1.79 -3.98 6.39
CA GLN A 31 -1.52 -2.71 5.71
C GLN A 31 -2.44 -1.58 6.19
N THR A 32 -3.71 -1.89 6.48
CA THR A 32 -4.67 -0.95 7.06
C THR A 32 -4.27 -0.53 8.48
N PHE A 33 -3.75 -1.47 9.28
CA PHE A 33 -3.21 -1.17 10.62
C PHE A 33 -2.06 -0.15 10.52
N MET A 34 -1.09 -0.39 9.64
CA MET A 34 0.09 0.48 9.51
C MET A 34 -0.21 1.86 8.91
N SER A 35 -1.24 1.97 8.05
CA SER A 35 -1.54 3.22 7.31
C SER A 35 -2.68 4.04 7.93
N VAL A 36 -3.84 3.43 8.15
CA VAL A 36 -5.07 4.13 8.53
C VAL A 36 -5.25 4.14 10.04
N ASP A 37 -5.13 2.99 10.70
CA ASP A 37 -5.43 2.90 12.12
C ASP A 37 -4.37 3.62 12.96
N VAL A 38 -3.09 3.56 12.59
CA VAL A 38 -2.03 4.37 13.23
C VAL A 38 -2.32 5.87 13.12
N ASP A 39 -2.70 6.36 11.93
CA ASP A 39 -2.95 7.79 11.72
C ASP A 39 -4.17 8.27 12.55
N ARG A 40 -5.24 7.47 12.59
CA ARG A 40 -6.42 7.75 13.43
C ARG A 40 -6.06 7.75 14.92
N THR A 41 -5.31 6.76 15.39
CA THR A 41 -4.90 6.69 16.79
C THR A 41 -4.01 7.87 17.19
N VAL A 42 -3.12 8.34 16.32
CA VAL A 42 -2.29 9.55 16.60
C VAL A 42 -3.15 10.82 16.64
N ASN A 43 -4.16 10.92 15.79
CA ASN A 43 -5.07 12.08 15.73
C ASN A 43 -5.98 12.21 16.96
N ILE A 44 -6.04 11.22 17.85
CA ILE A 44 -6.81 11.31 19.10
C ILE A 44 -6.37 12.50 19.96
N CYS A 45 -5.07 12.84 19.96
CA CYS A 45 -4.53 13.95 20.75
C CYS A 45 -5.09 15.29 20.29
N ASN A 46 -5.16 15.52 18.98
CA ASN A 46 -5.74 16.75 18.41
C ASN A 46 -7.23 16.83 18.72
N ASN A 47 -7.96 15.73 18.47
CA ASN A 47 -9.40 15.65 18.75
C ASN A 47 -9.71 15.90 20.24
N LEU A 48 -8.85 15.43 21.16
CA LEU A 48 -9.00 15.66 22.59
C LEU A 48 -8.93 17.14 22.96
N HIS A 49 -7.99 17.89 22.38
CA HIS A 49 -7.90 19.33 22.61
C HIS A 49 -9.12 20.09 22.05
N ASP A 50 -9.59 19.71 20.86
CA ASP A 50 -10.76 20.34 20.26
C ASP A 50 -12.04 20.05 21.05
N ALA A 51 -12.17 18.86 21.64
CA ALA A 51 -13.37 18.43 22.35
C ALA A 51 -13.71 19.27 23.59
N TRP A 52 -12.70 19.73 24.35
CA TRP A 52 -12.94 20.62 25.49
C TRP A 52 -12.86 22.10 25.10
N SER A 53 -12.03 22.44 24.11
CA SER A 53 -11.84 23.83 23.65
C SER A 53 -13.08 24.39 22.95
N PHE A 54 -13.71 23.62 22.06
CA PHE A 54 -14.85 24.11 21.26
C PHE A 54 -16.07 24.49 22.11
N PRO A 55 -16.54 23.69 23.08
CA PRO A 55 -17.65 24.10 23.95
C PRO A 55 -17.35 25.38 24.74
N LEU A 56 -16.11 25.53 25.22
CA LEU A 56 -15.67 26.72 25.93
C LEU A 56 -15.66 27.96 25.01
N GLN A 57 -15.12 27.82 23.79
CA GLN A 57 -15.09 28.88 22.79
C GLN A 57 -16.51 29.30 22.38
N ILE A 58 -17.42 28.35 22.18
CA ILE A 58 -18.84 28.61 21.89
C ILE A 58 -19.50 29.35 23.06
N GLY A 59 -19.31 28.88 24.29
CA GLY A 59 -19.88 29.51 25.48
C GLY A 59 -19.42 30.95 25.67
N LEU A 60 -18.11 31.21 25.53
CA LEU A 60 -17.53 32.54 25.65
C LEU A 60 -18.01 33.47 24.51
N ALA A 61 -18.03 33.00 23.27
CA ALA A 61 -18.50 33.79 22.13
C ALA A 61 -19.98 34.17 22.26
N LEU A 62 -20.84 33.24 22.71
CA LEU A 62 -22.26 33.51 22.97
C LEU A 62 -22.46 34.51 24.12
N TYR A 63 -21.66 34.40 25.18
CA TYR A 63 -21.68 35.37 26.28
C TYR A 63 -21.30 36.79 25.80
N LEU A 64 -20.22 36.91 25.03
CA LEU A 64 -19.79 38.20 24.47
C LEU A 64 -20.82 38.77 23.48
N LEU A 65 -21.44 37.93 22.65
CA LEU A 65 -22.52 38.36 21.76
C LEU A 65 -23.75 38.86 22.52
N TYR A 66 -24.11 38.21 23.63
CA TYR A 66 -25.19 38.67 24.51
C TYR A 66 -24.88 40.05 25.08
N THR A 67 -23.64 40.31 25.50
CA THR A 67 -23.26 41.64 26.03
C THR A 67 -23.31 42.75 24.98
N GLN A 68 -23.09 42.44 23.70
CA GLN A 68 -23.05 43.45 22.63
C GLN A 68 -24.43 43.75 22.02
N VAL A 69 -25.23 42.71 21.77
CA VAL A 69 -26.45 42.81 20.94
C VAL A 69 -27.68 42.23 21.66
N ASN A 70 -27.61 42.04 22.98
CA ASN A 70 -28.69 41.51 23.83
C ASN A 70 -29.24 40.20 23.23
N TYR A 71 -30.55 40.07 23.07
CA TYR A 71 -31.18 38.84 22.54
C TYR A 71 -31.22 38.78 21.00
N ALA A 72 -30.76 39.81 20.27
CA ALA A 72 -30.89 39.79 18.80
C ALA A 72 -29.97 38.76 18.11
N PHE A 73 -28.87 38.34 18.75
CA PHE A 73 -28.00 37.26 18.21
C PHE A 73 -28.69 35.90 18.14
N LEU A 74 -29.79 35.68 18.89
CA LEU A 74 -30.53 34.41 18.86
C LEU A 74 -31.08 34.11 17.45
N SER A 75 -31.36 35.14 16.64
CA SER A 75 -31.83 34.97 15.26
C SER A 75 -30.76 34.39 14.33
N GLY A 76 -29.54 34.91 14.39
CA GLY A 76 -28.40 34.34 13.68
C GLY A 76 -28.03 32.93 14.19
N LEU A 77 -28.14 32.73 15.50
CA LEU A 77 -27.94 31.40 16.11
C LEU A 77 -28.99 30.39 15.62
N ALA A 78 -30.27 30.78 15.55
CA ALA A 78 -31.34 29.92 15.05
C ALA A 78 -31.08 29.47 13.60
N ILE A 79 -30.61 30.36 12.74
CA ILE A 79 -30.24 30.02 11.34
C ILE A 79 -29.08 29.03 11.32
N THR A 80 -28.07 29.25 12.15
CA THR A 80 -26.92 28.35 12.25
C THR A 80 -27.34 26.97 12.75
N ILE A 81 -28.23 26.90 13.75
CA ILE A 81 -28.80 25.65 14.26
C ILE A 81 -29.63 24.94 13.18
N ILE A 82 -30.40 25.67 12.35
CA ILE A 82 -31.15 25.11 11.22
C ILE A 82 -30.22 24.58 10.13
N LEU A 83 -29.04 25.17 9.94
CA LEU A 83 -28.04 24.70 8.98
C LEU A 83 -27.35 23.40 9.42
N ILE A 84 -27.26 23.10 10.73
CA ILE A 84 -26.67 21.85 11.24
C ILE A 84 -27.36 20.59 10.67
N PRO A 85 -28.69 20.39 10.74
CA PRO A 85 -29.34 19.22 10.17
C PRO A 85 -29.25 19.18 8.63
N VAL A 86 -29.24 20.34 7.96
CA VAL A 86 -29.02 20.43 6.50
C VAL A 86 -27.62 19.92 6.15
N ASN A 87 -26.59 20.42 6.84
CA ASN A 87 -25.21 19.97 6.67
C ASN A 87 -25.07 18.47 7.00
N LYS A 88 -25.75 17.98 8.04
CA LYS A 88 -25.77 16.53 8.37
C LYS A 88 -26.40 15.72 7.24
N TRP A 89 -27.51 16.16 6.67
CA TRP A 89 -28.16 15.49 5.54
C TRP A 89 -27.27 15.48 4.30
N ILE A 90 -26.63 16.60 3.97
CA ILE A 90 -25.66 16.70 2.86
C ILE A 90 -24.48 15.76 3.10
N SER A 91 -23.87 15.79 4.29
CA SER A 91 -22.72 14.94 4.65
C SER A 91 -23.03 13.45 4.59
N THR A 92 -24.22 13.01 5.02
CA THR A 92 -24.62 11.59 4.89
C THR A 92 -24.82 11.19 3.43
N ARG A 93 -25.34 12.09 2.58
CA ARG A 93 -25.41 11.87 1.13
C ARG A 93 -24.04 11.86 0.47
N ILE A 94 -23.12 12.73 0.89
CA ILE A 94 -21.72 12.70 0.47
C ILE A 94 -21.10 11.35 0.84
N ALA A 95 -21.23 10.90 2.09
CA ALA A 95 -20.68 9.64 2.56
C ALA A 95 -21.20 8.44 1.74
N THR A 96 -22.51 8.38 1.49
CA THR A 96 -23.11 7.30 0.66
C THR A 96 -22.68 7.37 -0.81
N ALA A 97 -22.52 8.57 -1.38
CA ALA A 97 -21.98 8.75 -2.73
C ALA A 97 -20.50 8.33 -2.81
N THR A 98 -19.69 8.72 -1.83
CA THR A 98 -18.28 8.34 -1.69
C THR A 98 -18.13 6.83 -1.57
N GLN A 99 -18.94 6.15 -0.74
CA GLN A 99 -18.89 4.69 -0.61
C GLN A 99 -19.19 3.99 -1.94
N LYS A 100 -20.22 4.44 -2.68
CA LYS A 100 -20.57 3.88 -3.99
C LYS A 100 -19.50 4.15 -5.04
N MET A 101 -18.91 5.36 -5.03
CA MET A 101 -17.80 5.73 -5.89
C MET A 101 -16.58 4.85 -5.63
N MET A 102 -16.19 4.66 -4.36
CA MET A 102 -15.06 3.81 -3.98
C MET A 102 -15.29 2.36 -4.43
N LYS A 103 -16.49 1.82 -4.29
CA LYS A 103 -16.82 0.49 -4.82
C LYS A 103 -16.59 0.37 -6.34
N GLN A 104 -17.01 1.36 -7.13
CA GLN A 104 -16.77 1.34 -8.59
C GLN A 104 -15.30 1.57 -8.94
N LYS A 105 -14.60 2.40 -8.15
CA LYS A 105 -13.16 2.63 -8.26
C LYS A 105 -12.38 1.33 -8.02
N ASP A 106 -12.69 0.58 -6.96
CA ASP A 106 -12.01 -0.68 -6.64
C ASP A 106 -12.20 -1.72 -7.75
N GLU A 107 -13.42 -1.83 -8.28
CA GLU A 107 -13.73 -2.68 -9.45
C GLU A 107 -12.95 -2.24 -10.70
N ARG A 108 -12.82 -0.93 -10.96
CA ARG A 108 -12.03 -0.40 -12.08
C ARG A 108 -10.55 -0.71 -11.90
N ILE A 109 -10.00 -0.49 -10.71
CA ILE A 109 -8.59 -0.75 -10.39
C ILE A 109 -8.30 -2.25 -10.51
N SER A 110 -9.18 -3.11 -10.00
CA SER A 110 -9.06 -4.57 -10.15
C SER A 110 -9.04 -4.98 -11.62
N CYS A 111 -10.01 -4.50 -12.43
CA CYS A 111 -10.03 -4.76 -13.86
C CYS A 111 -8.77 -4.23 -14.59
N ALA A 112 -8.24 -3.07 -14.16
CA ALA A 112 -7.00 -2.52 -14.70
C ALA A 112 -5.79 -3.37 -14.32
N GLY A 113 -5.76 -3.91 -13.09
CA GLY A 113 -4.74 -4.86 -12.64
C GLY A 113 -4.76 -6.16 -13.45
N GLU A 114 -5.94 -6.73 -13.71
CA GLU A 114 -6.11 -7.90 -14.58
C GLU A 114 -5.61 -7.64 -16.01
N LEU A 115 -5.92 -6.46 -16.56
CA LEU A 115 -5.45 -6.02 -17.88
C LEU A 115 -3.93 -5.92 -17.93
N LEU A 116 -3.30 -5.28 -16.92
CA LEU A 116 -1.85 -5.12 -16.85
C LEU A 116 -1.14 -6.47 -16.67
N ALA A 117 -1.68 -7.37 -15.87
CA ALA A 117 -1.13 -8.71 -15.66
C ALA A 117 -1.08 -9.54 -16.95
N HIS A 118 -2.05 -9.34 -17.86
CA HIS A 118 -2.17 -10.10 -19.11
C HIS A 118 -1.98 -9.24 -20.36
N ILE A 119 -1.25 -8.12 -20.25
CA ILE A 119 -1.17 -7.12 -21.32
C ILE A 119 -0.60 -7.69 -22.63
N ARG A 120 0.39 -8.60 -22.56
CA ARG A 120 0.94 -9.30 -23.74
C ARG A 120 -0.13 -10.08 -24.48
N THR A 121 -0.91 -10.88 -23.75
CA THR A 121 -1.99 -11.70 -24.32
C THR A 121 -3.06 -10.80 -24.95
N VAL A 122 -3.47 -9.75 -24.25
CA VAL A 122 -4.46 -8.79 -24.75
C VAL A 122 -3.98 -8.11 -26.04
N LYS A 123 -2.70 -7.73 -26.10
CA LYS A 123 -2.09 -7.13 -27.29
C LYS A 123 -1.96 -8.10 -28.45
N MET A 124 -1.53 -9.33 -28.19
CA MET A 124 -1.40 -10.38 -29.20
C MET A 124 -2.72 -10.69 -29.90
N TYR A 125 -3.83 -10.73 -29.15
CA TYR A 125 -5.17 -10.96 -29.70
C TYR A 125 -5.89 -9.69 -30.18
N SER A 126 -5.27 -8.51 -30.07
CA SER A 126 -5.91 -7.22 -30.38
C SER A 126 -7.24 -7.01 -29.63
N TRP A 127 -7.32 -7.49 -28.38
CA TRP A 127 -8.49 -7.32 -27.50
C TRP A 127 -8.48 -6.01 -26.72
N ASP A 128 -7.52 -5.14 -27.00
CA ASP A 128 -7.35 -3.86 -26.34
C ASP A 128 -8.62 -3.01 -26.36
N LYS A 129 -9.33 -2.91 -27.50
CA LYS A 129 -10.62 -2.19 -27.60
C LYS A 129 -11.69 -2.73 -26.65
N LEU A 130 -11.79 -4.05 -26.50
CA LEU A 130 -12.78 -4.70 -25.63
C LEU A 130 -12.51 -4.35 -24.16
N PHE A 131 -11.26 -4.48 -23.72
CA PHE A 131 -10.86 -4.12 -22.35
C PHE A 131 -10.99 -2.61 -22.09
N THR A 132 -10.69 -1.77 -23.09
CA THR A 132 -10.89 -0.31 -23.01
C THR A 132 -12.36 0.03 -22.76
N GLN A 133 -13.27 -0.57 -23.52
CA GLN A 133 -14.71 -0.35 -23.36
C GLN A 133 -15.21 -0.81 -21.99
N ARG A 134 -14.70 -1.95 -21.48
CA ARG A 134 -15.03 -2.45 -20.15
C ARG A 134 -14.57 -1.47 -19.05
N LEU A 135 -13.37 -0.92 -19.16
CA LEU A 135 -12.85 0.10 -18.23
C LEU A 135 -13.63 1.41 -18.31
N ASN A 136 -13.97 1.89 -19.51
CA ASN A 136 -14.77 3.10 -19.70
C ASN A 136 -16.17 2.96 -19.09
N LYS A 137 -16.85 1.83 -19.26
CA LYS A 137 -18.15 1.57 -18.64
C LYS A 137 -18.09 1.63 -17.11
N ARG A 138 -17.00 1.16 -16.50
CA ARG A 138 -16.77 1.28 -15.05
C ARG A 138 -16.51 2.73 -14.65
N ARG A 139 -15.70 3.45 -15.42
CA ARG A 139 -15.43 4.88 -15.20
C ARG A 139 -16.70 5.72 -15.29
N GLU A 140 -17.62 5.46 -16.22
CA GLU A 140 -18.89 6.17 -16.31
C GLU A 140 -19.73 6.04 -15.03
N LEU A 141 -19.79 4.83 -14.45
CA LEU A 141 -20.49 4.59 -13.18
C LEU A 141 -19.78 5.26 -11.99
N GLU A 142 -18.45 5.23 -11.97
CA GLU A 142 -17.62 5.93 -10.99
C GLU A 142 -17.85 7.45 -11.05
N VAL A 143 -17.80 8.03 -12.25
CA VAL A 143 -18.00 9.45 -12.53
C VAL A 143 -19.42 9.89 -12.15
N LYS A 144 -20.45 9.05 -12.33
CA LYS A 144 -21.82 9.37 -11.88
C LYS A 144 -21.89 9.61 -10.37
N HIS A 145 -21.21 8.78 -9.59
CA HIS A 145 -21.14 8.93 -8.14
C HIS A 145 -20.22 10.08 -7.72
N LEU A 146 -19.09 10.26 -8.41
CA LEU A 146 -18.20 11.42 -8.24
C LEU A 146 -18.94 12.74 -8.50
N ALA A 147 -19.73 12.84 -9.57
CA ALA A 147 -20.52 14.03 -9.89
C ALA A 147 -21.54 14.35 -8.79
N THR A 148 -22.25 13.33 -8.29
CA THR A 148 -23.20 13.50 -7.18
C THR A 148 -22.48 14.05 -5.94
N ARG A 149 -21.30 13.49 -5.61
CA ARG A 149 -20.45 13.99 -4.52
C ARG A 149 -20.03 15.45 -4.74
N LYS A 150 -19.46 15.79 -5.90
CA LYS A 150 -18.95 17.14 -6.20
C LYS A 150 -20.04 18.21 -6.15
N TYR A 151 -21.26 17.92 -6.61
CA TYR A 151 -22.37 18.87 -6.48
C TYR A 151 -22.88 19.02 -5.04
N LEU A 152 -22.86 17.94 -4.25
CA LEU A 152 -23.17 18.03 -2.81
C LEU A 152 -22.09 18.82 -2.05
N ASP A 153 -20.82 18.64 -2.40
CA ASP A 153 -19.71 19.45 -1.87
C ASP A 153 -19.89 20.93 -2.22
N ALA A 154 -20.32 21.25 -3.46
CA ALA A 154 -20.61 22.62 -3.87
C ALA A 154 -21.72 23.27 -3.02
N TRP A 155 -22.79 22.53 -2.68
CA TRP A 155 -23.81 22.98 -1.74
C TRP A 155 -23.24 23.24 -0.34
N CYS A 156 -22.37 22.36 0.15
CA CYS A 156 -21.70 22.54 1.45
C CYS A 156 -20.85 23.82 1.47
N VAL A 157 -20.03 24.05 0.44
CA VAL A 157 -19.22 25.27 0.28
C VAL A 157 -20.11 26.51 0.22
N TYR A 158 -21.22 26.45 -0.51
CA TYR A 158 -22.19 27.54 -0.59
C TYR A 158 -22.77 27.91 0.77
N PHE A 159 -23.24 26.92 1.54
CA PHE A 159 -23.78 27.17 2.88
C PHE A 159 -22.71 27.73 3.81
N TRP A 160 -21.48 27.19 3.75
CA TRP A 160 -20.37 27.65 4.58
C TRP A 160 -20.01 29.12 4.31
N ALA A 161 -19.91 29.51 3.04
CA ALA A 161 -19.61 30.89 2.65
C ALA A 161 -20.75 31.89 2.94
N THR A 162 -22.01 31.43 2.87
CA THR A 162 -23.19 32.30 3.03
C THR A 162 -23.63 32.45 4.50
N THR A 163 -23.24 31.52 5.39
CA THR A 163 -23.64 31.53 6.81
C THR A 163 -23.30 32.84 7.53
N PRO A 164 -22.07 33.39 7.45
CA PRO A 164 -21.74 34.64 8.16
C PRO A 164 -22.57 35.84 7.66
N THR A 165 -22.83 35.91 6.35
CA THR A 165 -23.64 36.98 5.75
C THR A 165 -25.11 36.91 6.15
N LEU A 166 -25.66 35.70 6.29
CA LEU A 166 -27.02 35.53 6.81
C LEU A 166 -27.06 35.84 8.31
N PHE A 167 -26.07 35.35 9.08
CA PHE A 167 -26.01 35.61 10.51
C PHE A 167 -26.04 37.12 10.81
N SER A 168 -25.18 37.89 10.15
CA SER A 168 -25.11 39.35 10.29
C SER A 168 -26.40 40.04 9.83
N LEU A 169 -26.94 39.68 8.66
CA LEU A 169 -28.17 40.26 8.13
C LEU A 169 -29.33 40.12 9.11
N PHE A 170 -29.59 38.92 9.63
CA PHE A 170 -30.71 38.68 10.54
C PHE A 170 -30.49 39.31 11.92
N THR A 171 -29.27 39.22 12.46
CA THR A 171 -28.95 39.77 13.78
C THR A 171 -29.08 41.30 13.80
N PHE A 172 -28.51 42.00 12.82
CA PHE A 172 -28.61 43.45 12.74
C PHE A 172 -30.01 43.93 12.33
N SER A 173 -30.75 43.15 11.54
CA SER A 173 -32.16 43.46 11.23
C SER A 173 -33.02 43.45 12.49
N ILE A 174 -32.92 42.42 13.34
CA ILE A 174 -33.69 42.36 14.58
C ILE A 174 -33.23 43.45 15.55
N PHE A 175 -31.93 43.67 15.69
CA PHE A 175 -31.40 44.70 16.57
C PHE A 175 -31.89 46.11 16.18
N ALA A 176 -31.93 46.41 14.89
CA ALA A 176 -32.47 47.66 14.36
C ALA A 176 -34.00 47.76 14.54
N ILE A 177 -34.75 46.67 14.38
CA ILE A 177 -36.20 46.62 14.62
C ILE A 177 -36.53 46.83 16.10
N MET A 178 -35.68 46.35 17.02
CA MET A 178 -35.81 46.58 18.46
C MET A 178 -35.58 48.05 18.88
N GLY A 179 -35.23 48.92 17.93
CA GLY A 179 -35.08 50.36 18.17
C GLY A 179 -33.71 50.77 18.72
N HIS A 180 -32.74 49.85 18.75
CA HIS A 180 -31.36 50.17 19.13
C HIS A 180 -30.60 50.75 17.94
N SER A 181 -29.79 51.79 18.19
CA SER A 181 -28.86 52.33 17.19
C SER A 181 -27.67 51.40 17.01
N LEU A 182 -27.30 51.15 15.76
CA LEU A 182 -26.11 50.36 15.41
C LEU A 182 -24.87 51.23 15.48
N ASP A 183 -23.94 50.85 16.34
CA ASP A 183 -22.64 51.50 16.49
C ASP A 183 -21.55 50.69 15.76
N ALA A 184 -20.48 51.35 15.34
CA ALA A 184 -19.37 50.70 14.61
C ALA A 184 -18.75 49.61 15.49
N ALA A 185 -18.54 49.94 16.76
CA ALA A 185 -17.95 49.02 17.72
C ALA A 185 -18.80 47.75 17.86
N THR A 186 -20.13 47.87 17.93
CA THR A 186 -21.02 46.70 18.08
C THR A 186 -21.09 45.87 16.80
N VAL A 187 -21.17 46.50 15.62
CA VAL A 187 -21.24 45.80 14.33
C VAL A 187 -19.97 45.00 14.05
N PHE A 188 -18.79 45.63 14.14
CA PHE A 188 -17.53 44.95 13.82
C PHE A 188 -17.14 43.89 14.85
N THR A 189 -17.38 44.14 16.15
CA THR A 189 -17.15 43.12 17.19
C THR A 189 -18.06 41.91 16.99
N CYS A 190 -19.34 42.12 16.65
CA CYS A 190 -20.27 41.03 16.36
C CYS A 190 -19.85 40.22 15.13
N VAL A 191 -19.46 40.86 14.02
CA VAL A 191 -18.98 40.13 12.83
C VAL A 191 -17.76 39.27 13.14
N ALA A 192 -16.80 39.77 13.94
CA ALA A 192 -15.65 39.01 14.39
C ALA A 192 -16.05 37.82 15.29
N LEU A 193 -16.98 38.03 16.22
CA LEU A 193 -17.51 36.98 17.10
C LEU A 193 -18.28 35.92 16.32
N PHE A 194 -19.05 36.29 15.28
CA PHE A 194 -19.75 35.34 14.42
C PHE A 194 -18.77 34.41 13.70
N ASN A 195 -17.72 34.95 13.09
CA ASN A 195 -16.70 34.15 12.41
C ASN A 195 -15.99 33.19 13.38
N THR A 196 -15.76 33.64 14.63
CA THR A 196 -15.18 32.82 15.70
C THR A 196 -16.12 31.70 16.16
N LEU A 197 -17.44 31.92 16.11
CA LEU A 197 -18.47 30.96 16.53
C LEU A 197 -18.78 29.90 15.46
N ILE A 198 -18.78 30.29 14.18
CA ILE A 198 -19.18 29.41 13.06
C ILE A 198 -18.19 28.24 12.86
N SER A 199 -16.89 28.45 13.08
CA SER A 199 -15.89 27.39 12.90
C SER A 199 -16.06 26.24 13.91
N PRO A 200 -16.09 26.46 15.23
CA PRO A 200 -16.32 25.40 16.22
C PRO A 200 -17.64 24.65 16.02
N LEU A 201 -18.73 25.36 15.68
CA LEU A 201 -20.04 24.74 15.45
C LEU A 201 -20.03 23.72 14.30
N ASN A 202 -19.25 23.99 13.24
CA ASN A 202 -19.13 23.09 12.10
C ASN A 202 -18.13 21.95 12.33
N SER A 203 -17.09 22.18 13.13
CA SER A 203 -16.02 21.20 13.39
C SER A 203 -16.39 20.18 14.48
N LEU A 204 -17.27 20.53 15.41
CA LEU A 204 -17.63 19.68 16.55
C LEU A 204 -18.09 18.25 16.17
N PRO A 205 -18.93 18.04 15.13
CA PRO A 205 -19.29 16.68 14.70
C PRO A 205 -18.09 15.85 14.24
N TRP A 206 -17.09 16.47 13.61
CA TRP A 206 -15.88 15.80 13.14
C TRP A 206 -14.99 15.35 14.28
N VAL A 207 -14.89 16.16 15.34
CA VAL A 207 -14.14 15.82 16.55
C VAL A 207 -14.74 14.60 17.24
N ILE A 208 -16.08 14.56 17.37
CA ILE A 208 -16.79 13.41 17.96
C ILE A 208 -16.53 12.14 17.15
N ASN A 209 -16.72 12.19 15.82
CA ASN A 209 -16.46 11.04 14.96
C ASN A 209 -14.98 10.62 15.00
N GLY A 210 -14.06 11.58 14.97
CA GLY A 210 -12.63 11.34 15.05
C GLY A 210 -12.23 10.64 16.34
N MET A 211 -12.82 11.01 17.48
CA MET A 211 -12.64 10.29 18.75
C MET A 211 -13.14 8.85 18.69
N ILE A 212 -14.36 8.63 18.16
CA ILE A 212 -14.94 7.29 18.04
C ILE A 212 -14.05 6.40 17.16
N ASP A 213 -13.63 6.90 15.99
CA ASP A 213 -12.75 6.18 15.08
C ASP A 213 -11.41 5.87 15.73
N SER A 214 -10.82 6.81 16.47
CA SER A 214 -9.55 6.62 17.18
C SER A 214 -9.64 5.50 18.22
N VAL A 215 -10.76 5.42 18.95
CA VAL A 215 -11.01 4.36 19.95
C VAL A 215 -11.17 2.99 19.26
N ILE A 216 -11.89 2.92 18.15
CA ILE A 216 -12.06 1.67 17.38
C ILE A 216 -10.71 1.21 16.80
N SER A 217 -9.95 2.10 16.18
CA SER A 217 -8.62 1.83 15.63
C SER A 217 -7.65 1.39 16.72
N SER A 218 -7.66 2.05 17.89
CA SER A 218 -6.85 1.66 19.05
C SER A 218 -7.18 0.25 19.54
N ARG A 219 -8.46 -0.12 19.60
CA ARG A 219 -8.89 -1.48 19.97
C ARG A 219 -8.40 -2.53 18.97
N ARG A 220 -8.42 -2.23 17.66
CA ARG A 220 -7.90 -3.13 16.62
C ARG A 220 -6.39 -3.32 16.73
N LEU A 221 -5.65 -2.22 16.87
CA LEU A 221 -4.20 -2.25 17.08
C LEU A 221 -3.84 -3.02 18.36
N HIS A 222 -4.58 -2.82 19.44
CA HIS A 222 -4.42 -3.57 20.67
C HIS A 222 -4.64 -5.07 20.46
N ASN A 223 -5.72 -5.49 19.77
CA ASN A 223 -5.95 -6.90 19.46
C ASN A 223 -4.82 -7.51 18.63
N TYR A 224 -4.26 -6.77 17.68
CA TYR A 224 -3.13 -7.23 16.86
C TYR A 224 -1.83 -7.32 17.67
N LEU A 225 -1.47 -6.28 18.44
CA LEU A 225 -0.25 -6.25 19.25
C LEU A 225 -0.31 -7.20 20.46
N SER A 226 -1.50 -7.56 20.92
CA SER A 226 -1.69 -8.52 22.03
C SER A 226 -1.73 -9.97 21.56
N THR A 227 -1.55 -10.22 20.26
CA THR A 227 -1.43 -11.60 19.78
C THR A 227 -0.16 -12.24 20.35
N PRO A 228 -0.23 -13.51 20.80
CA PRO A 228 0.91 -14.16 21.42
C PRO A 228 2.07 -14.21 20.41
N GLU A 229 3.18 -13.57 20.76
CA GLU A 229 4.41 -13.64 19.98
C GLU A 229 4.95 -15.06 20.04
N HIS A 230 5.43 -15.57 18.90
CA HIS A 230 6.19 -16.79 18.88
C HIS A 230 7.60 -16.46 19.39
N CYS A 231 7.78 -16.50 20.72
CA CYS A 231 9.10 -16.41 21.30
C CYS A 231 9.82 -17.72 20.91
N SER A 232 10.88 -17.60 20.11
CA SER A 232 11.81 -18.67 19.71
C SER A 232 12.48 -19.39 20.89
N SER A 233 12.06 -19.14 22.13
CA SER A 233 12.50 -19.81 23.36
C SER A 233 11.94 -21.23 23.54
N GLU A 234 10.88 -21.64 22.84
CA GLU A 234 10.34 -23.02 22.96
C GLU A 234 10.97 -24.02 21.98
N LEU A 235 11.56 -23.55 20.88
CA LEU A 235 12.58 -24.33 20.19
C LEU A 235 13.84 -24.17 21.02
N THR A 236 14.13 -25.15 21.89
CA THR A 236 15.43 -25.28 22.54
C THR A 236 16.45 -25.54 21.44
N ILE A 237 16.91 -24.47 20.77
CA ILE A 237 18.21 -24.43 20.12
C ILE A 237 19.20 -24.51 21.28
N SER A 238 19.41 -25.72 21.78
CA SER A 238 20.32 -26.04 22.87
C SER A 238 21.73 -25.74 22.41
N SER A 239 22.10 -24.46 22.47
CA SER A 239 23.47 -24.00 22.28
C SER A 239 24.16 -23.68 23.59
N ASP A 240 23.46 -23.49 24.73
CA ASP A 240 24.12 -22.96 25.95
C ASP A 240 23.63 -23.44 27.34
N ILE A 241 22.98 -24.61 27.50
CA ILE A 241 22.70 -25.15 28.86
C ILE A 241 23.16 -26.60 29.00
N VAL A 242 24.48 -26.76 29.13
CA VAL A 242 25.10 -27.81 29.96
C VAL A 242 26.26 -27.15 30.71
N LYS A 243 25.91 -26.26 31.64
CA LYS A 243 26.78 -25.90 32.78
C LYS A 243 25.88 -25.94 34.01
N ASP A 244 26.32 -26.72 35.00
CA ASP A 244 25.67 -26.95 36.30
C ASP A 244 24.51 -27.95 36.30
N ASP A 245 24.85 -29.23 36.20
CA ASP A 245 24.76 -30.16 37.34
C ASP A 245 25.03 -31.58 36.84
N PHE A 246 26.23 -32.10 37.08
CA PHE A 246 26.52 -33.47 37.51
C PHE A 246 28.02 -33.76 37.35
N ASN A 247 28.71 -33.78 38.49
CA ASN A 247 29.94 -34.54 38.66
C ASN A 247 29.63 -36.02 38.42
N ARG A 248 30.01 -36.57 37.26
CA ARG A 248 30.43 -37.97 37.09
C ARG A 248 30.99 -38.19 35.68
N ASN A 249 32.18 -38.80 35.64
CA ASN A 249 32.86 -39.29 34.46
C ASN A 249 31.90 -40.02 33.50
N THR A 250 31.67 -39.46 32.31
CA THR A 250 31.24 -40.20 31.11
C THR A 250 31.62 -39.40 29.87
N GLU A 251 32.16 -40.13 28.90
CA GLU A 251 32.58 -39.70 27.57
C GLU A 251 31.56 -38.77 26.91
N THR A 252 32.04 -37.75 26.20
CA THR A 252 31.22 -36.91 25.31
C THR A 252 30.64 -37.76 24.19
N ILE A 253 29.44 -38.30 24.40
CA ILE A 253 28.64 -38.93 23.36
C ILE A 253 28.18 -37.80 22.44
N TYR A 254 28.82 -37.68 21.27
CA TYR A 254 28.28 -36.88 20.17
C TYR A 254 26.95 -37.49 19.76
N ASP A 255 25.83 -36.91 20.18
CA ASP A 255 24.52 -37.34 19.68
C ASP A 255 24.52 -37.17 18.14
N PRO A 256 24.37 -38.27 17.37
CA PRO A 256 24.56 -38.26 15.92
C PRO A 256 23.38 -37.64 15.16
N THR A 257 22.44 -36.98 15.86
CA THR A 257 21.12 -36.63 15.34
C THR A 257 20.90 -35.13 15.25
N THR A 258 20.42 -34.69 14.09
CA THR A 258 20.21 -33.28 13.74
C THR A 258 18.83 -32.79 14.16
N VAL A 259 17.82 -33.62 13.91
CA VAL A 259 16.41 -33.29 14.13
C VAL A 259 15.76 -34.49 14.82
N ILE A 260 15.18 -34.24 15.99
CA ILE A 260 14.45 -35.22 16.78
C ILE A 260 13.02 -34.73 16.93
N ILE A 261 12.07 -35.52 16.43
CA ILE A 261 10.64 -35.27 16.52
C ILE A 261 10.04 -36.40 17.36
N ARG A 262 9.34 -36.08 18.45
CA ARG A 262 8.71 -37.06 19.35
C ARG A 262 7.21 -36.80 19.47
N ASN A 263 6.40 -37.75 19.01
CA ASN A 263 4.93 -37.78 19.10
C ASN A 263 4.29 -36.42 18.75
N LEU A 264 4.72 -35.86 17.62
CA LEU A 264 4.36 -34.52 17.21
C LEU A 264 2.96 -34.47 16.61
N CYS A 265 2.13 -33.57 17.15
CA CYS A 265 0.87 -33.16 16.56
C CYS A 265 0.88 -31.65 16.29
N CYS A 266 0.63 -31.26 15.03
CA CYS A 266 0.64 -29.86 14.62
C CYS A 266 -0.64 -29.44 13.88
N SER A 267 -0.98 -28.15 14.00
CA SER A 267 -2.04 -27.49 13.25
C SER A 267 -1.55 -26.17 12.64
N TRP A 268 -2.22 -25.71 11.57
CA TRP A 268 -2.03 -24.37 11.01
C TRP A 268 -2.88 -23.30 11.72
N SER A 269 -3.84 -23.71 12.54
CA SER A 269 -4.69 -22.78 13.28
C SER A 269 -4.78 -23.16 14.75
N SER A 270 -4.68 -22.13 15.58
CA SER A 270 -4.90 -22.14 17.03
C SER A 270 -6.28 -21.56 17.40
N THR A 271 -7.13 -21.21 16.43
CA THR A 271 -8.44 -20.63 16.74
C THR A 271 -9.35 -21.64 17.44
N SER A 272 -10.17 -21.10 18.34
CA SER A 272 -11.25 -21.71 19.10
C SER A 272 -12.39 -22.26 18.21
N THR A 273 -12.07 -23.12 17.24
CA THR A 273 -13.02 -24.11 16.75
C THR A 273 -13.03 -25.27 17.74
N VAL A 274 -14.21 -25.85 17.98
CA VAL A 274 -14.45 -26.89 18.99
C VAL A 274 -13.51 -28.10 18.85
N GLU A 275 -12.89 -28.29 17.68
CA GLU A 275 -11.82 -29.24 17.46
C GLU A 275 -10.69 -28.61 16.64
N PRO A 276 -9.42 -28.69 17.08
CA PRO A 276 -8.28 -28.28 16.26
C PRO A 276 -8.13 -29.24 15.07
N GLN A 277 -8.07 -28.71 13.85
CA GLN A 277 -7.81 -29.54 12.68
C GLN A 277 -6.34 -29.97 12.69
N ILE A 278 -6.06 -31.11 13.30
CA ILE A 278 -4.71 -31.68 13.37
C ILE A 278 -4.31 -32.20 11.99
N ILE A 279 -3.25 -31.59 11.43
CA ILE A 279 -2.74 -31.89 10.09
C ILE A 279 -1.64 -32.93 10.15
N LEU A 280 -0.68 -32.74 11.06
CA LEU A 280 0.37 -33.73 11.34
C LEU A 280 0.01 -34.46 12.62
N ARG A 281 0.03 -35.80 12.60
CA ARG A 281 -0.48 -36.63 13.69
C ARG A 281 0.55 -37.67 14.10
N ASP A 282 0.89 -37.69 15.39
CA ASP A 282 1.78 -38.65 16.05
C ASP A 282 3.07 -38.94 15.26
N ILE A 283 3.73 -37.89 14.78
CA ILE A 283 4.98 -38.04 14.03
C ILE A 283 6.13 -38.24 15.01
N SER A 284 6.85 -39.36 14.85
CA SER A 284 8.09 -39.64 15.57
C SER A 284 9.19 -39.97 14.55
N LEU A 285 10.18 -39.08 14.46
CA LEU A 285 11.26 -39.15 13.47
C LEU A 285 12.59 -38.75 14.13
N GLN A 286 13.66 -39.48 13.78
CA GLN A 286 15.00 -39.17 14.23
C GLN A 286 15.94 -39.13 13.02
N LEU A 287 16.42 -37.94 12.69
CA LEU A 287 17.22 -37.68 11.48
C LEU A 287 18.70 -37.52 11.86
N GLN A 288 19.57 -38.34 11.29
CA GLN A 288 21.01 -38.29 11.56
C GLN A 288 21.70 -37.13 10.83
N LYS A 289 22.86 -36.70 11.32
CA LYS A 289 23.66 -35.62 10.73
C LYS A 289 24.33 -36.08 9.43
N GLY A 290 24.30 -35.21 8.42
CA GLY A 290 25.06 -35.39 7.17
C GLY A 290 24.45 -36.36 6.16
N LEU A 291 23.18 -36.74 6.33
CA LEU A 291 22.44 -37.61 5.40
C LEU A 291 21.56 -36.81 4.45
N PHE A 292 21.39 -37.35 3.24
CA PHE A 292 20.39 -36.91 2.28
C PHE A 292 19.09 -37.71 2.43
N ILE A 293 18.02 -37.02 2.83
CA ILE A 293 16.72 -37.61 3.17
C ILE A 293 15.67 -37.14 2.16
N ALA A 294 15.03 -38.08 1.48
CA ALA A 294 13.91 -37.79 0.58
C ALA A 294 12.56 -38.02 1.27
N ILE A 295 11.66 -37.03 1.19
CA ILE A 295 10.29 -37.10 1.71
C ILE A 295 9.32 -37.31 0.54
N VAL A 296 8.70 -38.49 0.50
CA VAL A 296 7.84 -38.94 -0.58
C VAL A 296 6.41 -39.13 -0.07
N GLY A 297 5.42 -38.84 -0.90
CA GLY A 297 4.01 -39.06 -0.60
C GLY A 297 3.11 -38.34 -1.58
N GLU A 298 1.83 -38.69 -1.59
CA GLU A 298 0.83 -38.08 -2.48
C GLU A 298 0.70 -36.54 -2.28
N VAL A 299 0.14 -35.85 -3.26
CA VAL A 299 -0.16 -34.41 -3.13
C VAL A 299 -1.11 -34.20 -1.97
N GLY A 300 -0.81 -33.25 -1.07
CA GLY A 300 -1.61 -32.99 0.13
C GLY A 300 -1.35 -33.96 1.30
N SER A 301 -0.34 -34.83 1.23
CA SER A 301 -0.02 -35.77 2.33
C SER A 301 0.58 -35.12 3.60
N GLY A 302 0.92 -33.83 3.56
CA GLY A 302 1.50 -33.09 4.68
C GLY A 302 3.02 -32.86 4.60
N LYS A 303 3.67 -33.07 3.45
CA LYS A 303 5.14 -32.94 3.28
C LYS A 303 5.65 -31.53 3.59
N SER A 304 5.08 -30.52 2.93
CA SER A 304 5.44 -29.12 3.17
C SER A 304 5.08 -28.70 4.60
N SER A 305 3.99 -29.23 5.18
CA SER A 305 3.66 -29.03 6.60
C SER A 305 4.75 -29.59 7.53
N LEU A 306 5.29 -30.79 7.25
CA LEU A 306 6.39 -31.36 8.03
C LEU A 306 7.63 -30.46 7.98
N LEU A 307 7.99 -29.94 6.82
CA LEU A 307 9.12 -28.98 6.69
C LEU A 307 8.85 -27.70 7.51
N ASN A 308 7.66 -27.13 7.41
CA ASN A 308 7.29 -25.93 8.18
C ASN A 308 7.24 -26.19 9.71
N SER A 309 6.91 -27.42 10.13
CA SER A 309 6.99 -27.77 11.56
C SER A 309 8.43 -27.79 12.08
N ILE A 310 9.40 -28.22 11.26
CA ILE A 310 10.83 -28.20 11.63
C ILE A 310 11.36 -26.76 11.75
N ILE A 311 10.85 -25.83 10.93
CA ILE A 311 11.20 -24.41 10.98
C ILE A 311 10.58 -23.72 12.20
N GLY A 312 9.48 -24.24 12.73
CA GLY A 312 8.72 -23.64 13.83
C GLY A 312 7.56 -22.75 13.38
N GLU A 313 7.07 -22.88 12.15
CA GLU A 313 5.98 -22.04 11.64
C GLU A 313 4.57 -22.59 11.94
N MET A 314 4.49 -23.86 12.33
CA MET A 314 3.24 -24.53 12.73
C MET A 314 3.11 -24.57 14.25
N SER A 315 1.89 -24.42 14.78
CA SER A 315 1.63 -24.56 16.20
C SER A 315 1.69 -26.03 16.63
N VAL A 316 2.54 -26.33 17.61
CA VAL A 316 2.66 -27.65 18.24
C VAL A 316 1.56 -27.79 19.31
N ILE A 317 0.71 -28.82 19.17
CA ILE A 317 -0.35 -29.14 20.14
C ILE A 317 0.18 -30.12 21.19
N SER A 318 0.93 -31.13 20.74
CA SER A 318 1.57 -32.13 21.58
C SER A 318 2.88 -32.61 20.96
N GLY A 319 3.80 -33.09 21.80
CA GLY A 319 5.11 -33.57 21.38
C GLY A 319 6.19 -32.49 21.45
N SER A 320 7.38 -32.79 20.93
CA SER A 320 8.49 -31.85 20.86
C SER A 320 9.29 -32.01 19.57
N ILE A 321 9.89 -30.89 19.12
CA ILE A 321 10.80 -30.82 17.99
C ILE A 321 12.09 -30.18 18.48
N ASN A 322 13.20 -30.90 18.34
CA ASN A 322 14.52 -30.37 18.65
C ASN A 322 15.33 -30.38 17.35
N SER A 323 15.83 -29.22 16.93
CA SER A 323 16.72 -29.05 15.78
C SER A 323 18.05 -28.44 16.23
N CYS A 324 19.15 -29.00 15.75
CA CYS A 324 20.51 -28.56 16.07
C CYS A 324 21.19 -27.95 14.84
N GLY A 325 21.54 -26.67 14.90
CA GLY A 325 22.28 -25.97 13.85
C GLY A 325 21.46 -24.92 13.09
N SER A 326 22.11 -24.27 12.13
CA SER A 326 21.47 -23.29 11.24
C SER A 326 20.64 -23.98 10.15
N ILE A 327 19.45 -23.44 9.83
CA ILE A 327 18.53 -24.02 8.84
C ILE A 327 18.44 -23.08 7.63
N ALA A 328 18.59 -23.64 6.42
CA ALA A 328 18.23 -22.98 5.16
C ALA A 328 16.95 -23.62 4.61
N TYR A 329 15.97 -22.80 4.24
CA TYR A 329 14.70 -23.25 3.69
C TYR A 329 14.49 -22.68 2.29
N VAL A 330 14.13 -23.56 1.34
CA VAL A 330 13.72 -23.20 0.00
C VAL A 330 12.27 -23.66 -0.20
N PRO A 331 11.30 -22.73 -0.24
CA PRO A 331 9.89 -23.06 -0.40
C PRO A 331 9.55 -23.48 -1.84
N GLN A 332 8.43 -24.20 -1.99
CA GLN A 332 7.90 -24.62 -3.29
C GLN A 332 7.62 -23.44 -4.24
N VAL A 333 7.16 -22.32 -3.68
CA VAL A 333 7.02 -21.05 -4.40
C VAL A 333 8.10 -20.10 -3.91
N PRO A 334 9.21 -19.92 -4.66
CA PRO A 334 10.30 -19.04 -4.30
C PRO A 334 9.86 -17.61 -4.04
N TRP A 335 10.25 -17.05 -2.89
CA TRP A 335 10.13 -15.62 -2.63
C TRP A 335 11.36 -14.88 -3.14
N ILE A 336 11.17 -13.92 -4.04
CA ILE A 336 12.26 -13.15 -4.67
C ILE A 336 12.11 -11.67 -4.31
N LEU A 337 13.20 -11.06 -3.85
CA LEU A 337 13.27 -9.64 -3.51
C LEU A 337 13.35 -8.81 -4.79
N SER A 338 12.74 -7.62 -4.78
CA SER A 338 13.01 -6.62 -5.81
C SER A 338 14.44 -6.10 -5.61
N GLY A 339 15.26 -6.10 -6.66
CA GLY A 339 16.65 -5.68 -6.59
C GLY A 339 17.52 -6.42 -7.61
N SER A 340 18.85 -6.36 -7.48
CA SER A 340 19.73 -7.09 -8.40
C SER A 340 19.67 -8.61 -8.15
N LEU A 341 20.01 -9.40 -9.18
CA LEU A 341 20.15 -10.84 -9.05
C LEU A 341 21.21 -11.21 -8.01
N ARG A 342 22.34 -10.51 -8.02
CA ARG A 342 23.40 -10.67 -7.01
C ARG A 342 22.91 -10.41 -5.60
N ASP A 343 22.23 -9.29 -5.33
CA ASP A 343 21.73 -8.96 -3.99
C ASP A 343 20.72 -9.99 -3.48
N ASN A 344 19.91 -10.54 -4.39
CA ASN A 344 18.98 -11.63 -4.09
C ASN A 344 19.70 -12.90 -3.63
N ILE A 345 20.84 -13.25 -4.21
CA ILE A 345 21.63 -14.43 -3.81
C ILE A 345 22.38 -14.16 -2.50
N LEU A 346 22.98 -12.97 -2.36
CA LEU A 346 23.78 -12.60 -1.19
C LEU A 346 22.95 -12.49 0.10
N LEU A 347 21.71 -11.98 -0.01
CA LEU A 347 20.77 -11.79 1.11
C LEU A 347 21.42 -11.12 2.34
N GLY A 348 22.23 -10.09 2.11
CA GLY A 348 22.92 -9.33 3.17
C GLY A 348 24.27 -9.88 3.64
N LYS A 349 24.73 -11.03 3.11
CA LYS A 349 26.12 -11.49 3.29
C LYS A 349 27.09 -10.75 2.38
N GLY A 350 28.36 -10.70 2.79
CA GLY A 350 29.44 -10.15 1.96
C GLY A 350 29.64 -10.94 0.67
N PHE A 351 30.11 -10.28 -0.38
CA PHE A 351 30.37 -10.88 -1.69
C PHE A 351 31.73 -11.61 -1.69
N ASP A 352 31.69 -12.94 -1.83
CA ASP A 352 32.84 -13.82 -2.03
C ASP A 352 32.79 -14.38 -3.45
N THR A 353 33.70 -13.91 -4.29
CA THR A 353 33.74 -14.22 -5.72
C THR A 353 33.82 -15.72 -6.00
N ARG A 354 34.67 -16.45 -5.27
CA ARG A 354 34.89 -17.89 -5.54
C ARG A 354 33.63 -18.69 -5.21
N ARG A 355 33.08 -18.46 -4.01
CA ARG A 355 31.87 -19.14 -3.57
C ARG A 355 30.67 -18.81 -4.46
N TYR A 356 30.56 -17.55 -4.87
CA TYR A 356 29.47 -17.09 -5.73
C TYR A 356 29.51 -17.78 -7.10
N GLU A 357 30.67 -17.85 -7.74
CA GLU A 357 30.86 -18.53 -9.02
C GLU A 357 30.57 -20.04 -8.92
N GLU A 358 31.06 -20.70 -7.86
CA GLU A 358 30.78 -22.12 -7.61
C GLU A 358 29.27 -22.40 -7.46
N VAL A 359 28.56 -21.56 -6.70
CA VAL A 359 27.11 -21.72 -6.50
C VAL A 359 26.34 -21.48 -7.80
N ILE A 360 26.71 -20.47 -8.59
CA ILE A 360 26.07 -20.18 -9.88
C ILE A 360 26.21 -21.35 -10.84
N GLN A 361 27.43 -21.91 -10.95
CA GLN A 361 27.70 -23.06 -11.80
C GLN A 361 26.96 -24.32 -11.30
N ALA A 362 26.93 -24.55 -9.99
CA ALA A 362 26.21 -25.68 -9.40
C ALA A 362 24.69 -25.62 -9.66
N CYS A 363 24.14 -24.40 -9.68
CA CYS A 363 22.72 -24.15 -9.95
C CYS A 363 22.39 -23.95 -11.43
N THR A 364 23.35 -24.05 -12.37
CA THR A 364 23.16 -23.78 -13.82
C THR A 364 22.58 -22.39 -14.12
N LEU A 365 22.90 -21.40 -13.28
CA LEU A 365 22.41 -20.03 -13.46
C LEU A 365 23.32 -19.21 -14.40
N ASP A 366 24.50 -19.73 -14.73
CA ASP A 366 25.51 -19.11 -15.58
C ASP A 366 24.98 -18.82 -16.99
N VAL A 367 24.28 -19.78 -17.59
CA VAL A 367 23.66 -19.60 -18.91
C VAL A 367 22.58 -18.51 -18.84
N ASP A 368 21.72 -18.54 -17.83
CA ASP A 368 20.68 -17.53 -17.66
C ASP A 368 21.29 -16.12 -17.50
N ILE A 369 22.28 -15.98 -16.62
CA ILE A 369 22.98 -14.72 -16.37
C ILE A 369 23.64 -14.19 -17.65
N SER A 370 24.26 -15.05 -18.45
CA SER A 370 24.92 -14.64 -19.69
C SER A 370 23.95 -14.05 -20.74
N THR A 371 22.68 -14.46 -20.69
CA THR A 371 21.63 -13.94 -21.58
C THR A 371 20.98 -12.66 -21.05
N MET A 372 21.18 -12.33 -19.78
CA MET A 372 20.59 -11.15 -19.15
C MET A 372 21.38 -9.88 -19.50
N ILE A 373 20.65 -8.82 -19.83
CA ILE A 373 21.23 -7.50 -20.05
C ILE A 373 21.76 -6.99 -18.69
N GLY A 374 23.07 -6.75 -18.59
CA GLY A 374 23.73 -6.41 -17.33
C GLY A 374 24.15 -7.60 -16.46
N GLY A 375 24.03 -8.83 -16.97
CA GLY A 375 24.51 -10.04 -16.30
C GLY A 375 23.88 -10.24 -14.92
N ASP A 376 24.72 -10.42 -13.90
CA ASP A 376 24.29 -10.70 -12.53
C ASP A 376 23.85 -9.45 -11.74
N MET A 377 24.11 -8.26 -12.28
CA MET A 377 23.58 -6.99 -11.78
C MET A 377 22.21 -6.65 -12.38
N SER A 378 21.66 -7.53 -13.22
CA SER A 378 20.33 -7.36 -13.80
C SER A 378 19.27 -7.19 -12.70
N HIS A 379 18.35 -6.24 -12.91
CA HIS A 379 17.30 -5.93 -11.96
C HIS A 379 16.15 -6.93 -12.07
N ILE A 380 15.86 -7.62 -10.98
CA ILE A 380 14.73 -8.52 -10.83
C ILE A 380 13.55 -7.75 -10.24
N GLY A 381 12.43 -7.73 -10.97
CA GLY A 381 11.18 -7.10 -10.53
C GLY A 381 10.51 -7.81 -9.35
N GLU A 382 9.50 -7.17 -8.77
CA GLU A 382 8.75 -7.67 -7.62
C GLU A 382 8.22 -9.10 -7.86
N LYS A 383 8.42 -10.01 -6.88
CA LYS A 383 8.09 -11.45 -6.97
C LYS A 383 8.77 -12.20 -8.15
N GLY A 384 9.79 -11.61 -8.77
CA GLY A 384 10.53 -12.21 -9.88
C GLY A 384 9.72 -12.31 -11.16
N LEU A 385 8.84 -11.35 -11.47
CA LEU A 385 8.01 -11.35 -12.69
C LEU A 385 8.80 -11.51 -14.00
N ASN A 386 10.07 -11.10 -14.01
CA ASN A 386 10.95 -11.17 -15.18
C ASN A 386 11.58 -12.56 -15.38
N LEU A 387 11.40 -13.48 -14.42
CA LEU A 387 12.04 -14.80 -14.41
C LEU A 387 11.04 -15.92 -14.68
N SER A 388 11.50 -16.96 -15.38
CA SER A 388 10.73 -18.20 -15.54
C SER A 388 10.56 -18.94 -14.21
N GLY A 389 9.62 -19.90 -14.14
CA GLY A 389 9.43 -20.75 -12.96
C GLY A 389 10.73 -21.45 -12.52
N GLY A 390 11.42 -22.09 -13.47
CA GLY A 390 12.70 -22.76 -13.22
C GLY A 390 13.84 -21.82 -12.85
N GLN A 391 13.89 -20.60 -13.41
CA GLN A 391 14.87 -19.58 -12.99
C GLN A 391 14.65 -19.13 -11.55
N ARG A 392 13.39 -18.91 -11.14
CA ARG A 392 13.07 -18.54 -9.74
C ARG A 392 13.46 -19.64 -8.76
N ALA A 393 13.21 -20.91 -9.11
CA ALA A 393 13.60 -22.05 -8.29
C ALA A 393 15.12 -22.14 -8.11
N ARG A 394 15.89 -22.01 -9.21
CA ARG A 394 17.36 -22.05 -9.19
C ARG A 394 17.97 -20.85 -8.45
N LEU A 395 17.38 -19.66 -8.58
CA LEU A 395 17.81 -18.48 -7.82
C LEU A 395 17.64 -18.66 -6.30
N ALA A 396 16.51 -19.22 -5.87
CA ALA A 396 16.28 -19.49 -4.44
C ALA A 396 17.17 -20.62 -3.91
N LEU A 397 17.47 -21.63 -4.74
CA LEU A 397 18.45 -22.65 -4.41
C LEU A 397 19.86 -22.04 -4.26
N ALA A 398 20.29 -21.20 -5.20
CA ALA A 398 21.57 -20.50 -5.13
C ALA A 398 21.70 -19.66 -3.86
N ARG A 399 20.63 -18.92 -3.49
CA ARG A 399 20.56 -18.17 -2.23
C ARG A 399 20.79 -19.06 -1.00
N ALA A 400 20.16 -20.24 -0.96
CA ALA A 400 20.32 -21.16 0.16
C ALA A 400 21.77 -21.70 0.25
N LEU A 401 22.35 -22.15 -0.86
CA LEU A 401 23.71 -22.71 -0.91
C LEU A 401 24.78 -21.68 -0.56
N TYR A 402 24.60 -20.43 -0.99
CA TYR A 402 25.53 -19.34 -0.67
C TYR A 402 25.60 -19.07 0.84
N HIS A 403 24.49 -19.26 1.56
CA HIS A 403 24.41 -18.96 2.99
C HIS A 403 25.04 -20.03 3.92
N ASP A 404 25.44 -21.21 3.42
CA ASP A 404 26.16 -22.24 4.19
C ASP A 404 25.50 -22.73 5.49
N SER A 405 24.22 -23.08 5.45
CA SER A 405 23.55 -23.60 6.66
C SER A 405 23.96 -25.04 6.99
N ASP A 406 23.63 -25.53 8.18
CA ASP A 406 23.91 -26.91 8.61
C ASP A 406 22.84 -27.90 8.13
N VAL A 407 21.60 -27.43 8.07
CA VAL A 407 20.41 -28.18 7.65
C VAL A 407 19.76 -27.47 6.47
N TYR A 408 19.45 -28.22 5.41
CA TYR A 408 18.76 -27.71 4.23
C TYR A 408 17.40 -28.38 4.09
N LEU A 409 16.36 -27.56 3.96
CA LEU A 409 14.98 -27.97 3.77
C LEU A 409 14.53 -27.50 2.38
N PHE A 410 14.26 -28.45 1.49
CA PHE A 410 13.90 -28.20 0.10
C PHE A 410 12.48 -28.70 -0.17
N ASP A 411 11.57 -27.79 -0.52
CA ASP A 411 10.17 -28.11 -0.80
C ASP A 411 9.93 -28.13 -2.33
N ASP A 412 10.05 -29.31 -2.94
CA ASP A 412 9.75 -29.61 -4.34
C ASP A 412 10.38 -28.70 -5.42
N ILE A 413 11.65 -28.31 -5.20
CA ILE A 413 12.42 -27.40 -6.07
C ILE A 413 12.59 -27.95 -7.50
N LEU A 414 12.72 -29.27 -7.64
CA LEU A 414 13.01 -29.94 -8.92
C LEU A 414 11.79 -30.02 -9.86
N SER A 415 10.58 -29.69 -9.37
CA SER A 415 9.35 -29.78 -10.16
C SER A 415 9.24 -28.73 -11.27
N ALA A 416 9.87 -27.56 -11.08
CA ALA A 416 9.76 -26.41 -11.97
C ALA A 416 10.86 -26.33 -13.04
N VAL A 417 11.78 -27.29 -13.06
CA VAL A 417 12.95 -27.33 -13.96
C VAL A 417 12.89 -28.57 -14.87
N ASP A 418 13.48 -28.45 -16.05
CA ASP A 418 13.56 -29.55 -17.01
C ASP A 418 14.38 -30.72 -16.43
N SER A 419 14.12 -31.95 -16.89
CA SER A 419 14.75 -33.16 -16.34
C SER A 419 16.28 -33.16 -16.41
N GLU A 420 16.87 -32.60 -17.46
CA GLU A 420 18.33 -32.46 -17.61
C GLU A 420 18.92 -31.44 -16.63
N VAL A 421 18.24 -30.32 -16.41
CA VAL A 421 18.64 -29.31 -15.44
C VAL A 421 18.47 -29.86 -14.02
N ALA A 422 17.39 -30.61 -13.77
CA ALA A 422 17.12 -31.26 -12.49
C ALA A 422 18.20 -32.28 -12.12
N SER A 423 18.66 -33.09 -13.08
CA SER A 423 19.72 -34.07 -12.84
C SER A 423 21.06 -33.39 -12.55
N TRP A 424 21.38 -32.30 -13.26
CA TRP A 424 22.57 -31.50 -12.99
C TRP A 424 22.56 -30.87 -11.60
N ILE A 425 21.43 -30.25 -11.21
CA ILE A 425 21.24 -29.67 -9.87
C ILE A 425 21.39 -30.75 -8.80
N LEU A 426 20.80 -31.93 -9.02
CA LEU A 426 20.91 -33.04 -8.08
C LEU A 426 22.37 -33.47 -7.90
N GLU A 427 23.12 -33.66 -8.98
CA GLU A 427 24.51 -34.12 -8.93
C GLU A 427 25.49 -33.05 -8.40
N LYS A 428 25.36 -31.81 -8.87
CA LYS A 428 26.35 -30.75 -8.60
C LYS A 428 26.01 -29.85 -7.42
N ALA A 429 24.73 -29.58 -7.17
CA ALA A 429 24.32 -28.74 -6.05
C ALA A 429 23.96 -29.57 -4.81
N ILE A 430 23.00 -30.49 -4.91
CA ILE A 430 22.46 -31.26 -3.78
C ILE A 430 23.47 -32.32 -3.29
N MET A 431 24.01 -33.12 -4.20
CA MET A 431 25.07 -34.11 -3.92
C MET A 431 26.48 -33.52 -4.04
N GLY A 432 26.57 -32.21 -4.27
CA GLY A 432 27.80 -31.50 -4.54
C GLY A 432 28.78 -31.44 -3.37
N PRO A 433 30.01 -30.96 -3.63
CA PRO A 433 31.03 -30.82 -2.59
C PRO A 433 30.62 -29.85 -1.47
N GLN A 434 29.85 -28.80 -1.79
CA GLN A 434 29.39 -27.80 -0.81
C GLN A 434 28.38 -28.34 0.20
N MET A 435 27.67 -29.42 -0.17
CA MET A 435 26.65 -30.05 0.67
C MET A 435 27.17 -31.31 1.38
N LYS A 436 28.46 -31.62 1.21
CA LYS A 436 29.09 -32.79 1.81
C LYS A 436 29.10 -32.66 3.34
N ARG A 437 28.55 -33.66 4.03
CA ARG A 437 28.36 -33.69 5.51
C ARG A 437 27.29 -32.73 6.05
N LYS A 438 26.50 -32.07 5.19
CA LYS A 438 25.33 -31.26 5.60
C LYS A 438 24.08 -32.13 5.59
N THR A 439 23.12 -31.86 6.47
CA THR A 439 21.86 -32.62 6.53
C THR A 439 20.86 -32.02 5.54
N GLN A 440 20.24 -32.87 4.73
CA GLN A 440 19.40 -32.41 3.61
C GLN A 440 18.05 -33.13 3.65
N LEU A 441 16.96 -32.37 3.65
CA LEU A 441 15.60 -32.89 3.55
C LEU A 441 14.97 -32.34 2.28
N LEU A 442 14.70 -33.22 1.31
CA LEU A 442 14.07 -32.85 0.05
C LEU A 442 12.69 -33.50 -0.04
N SER A 443 11.63 -32.69 -0.02
CA SER A 443 10.33 -33.15 -0.50
C SER A 443 10.33 -33.12 -2.01
N THR A 444 10.08 -34.26 -2.66
CA THR A 444 10.03 -34.31 -4.12
C THR A 444 9.21 -35.49 -4.63
N HIS A 445 8.70 -35.34 -5.85
CA HIS A 445 8.14 -36.41 -6.65
C HIS A 445 9.13 -36.95 -7.71
N ASN A 446 10.32 -36.35 -7.84
CA ASN A 446 11.31 -36.75 -8.83
C ASN A 446 11.99 -38.07 -8.42
N LEU A 447 11.83 -39.09 -9.26
CA LEU A 447 12.40 -40.42 -9.05
C LEU A 447 13.93 -40.39 -8.90
N GLN A 448 14.63 -39.57 -9.68
CA GLN A 448 16.10 -39.51 -9.64
C GLN A 448 16.62 -39.11 -8.26
N ALA A 449 15.95 -38.16 -7.62
CA ALA A 449 16.30 -37.71 -6.28
C ALA A 449 15.96 -38.75 -5.20
N ILE A 450 14.89 -39.52 -5.38
CA ILE A 450 14.51 -40.63 -4.47
C ILE A 450 15.56 -41.74 -4.51
N TYR A 451 16.05 -42.13 -5.70
CA TYR A 451 17.09 -43.15 -5.84
C TYR A 451 18.47 -42.71 -5.34
N ALA A 452 18.73 -41.40 -5.30
CA ALA A 452 19.98 -40.85 -4.78
C ALA A 452 19.98 -40.67 -3.25
N ALA A 453 18.84 -40.83 -2.57
CA ALA A 453 18.69 -40.57 -1.15
C ALA A 453 19.26 -41.68 -0.26
N ASP A 454 19.94 -41.29 0.83
CA ASP A 454 20.42 -42.21 1.84
C ASP A 454 19.25 -42.81 2.65
N MET A 455 18.24 -41.98 2.93
CA MET A 455 17.03 -42.38 3.64
C MET A 455 15.77 -41.80 3.01
N ILE A 456 14.67 -42.54 3.13
CA ILE A 456 13.36 -42.18 2.57
C ILE A 456 12.33 -42.15 3.69
N VAL A 457 11.54 -41.08 3.73
CA VAL A 457 10.37 -40.90 4.60
C VAL A 457 9.12 -40.90 3.73
N VAL A 458 8.20 -41.85 3.98
CA VAL A 458 6.93 -41.95 3.26
C VAL A 458 5.82 -41.34 4.10
N MET A 459 5.22 -40.26 3.61
CA MET A 459 4.09 -39.57 4.25
C MET A 459 2.77 -39.87 3.56
N ALA A 460 1.71 -40.04 4.34
CA ALA A 460 0.34 -40.10 3.85
C ALA A 460 -0.65 -39.60 4.90
N ASN A 461 -1.60 -38.77 4.48
CA ASN A 461 -2.68 -38.24 5.32
C ASN A 461 -2.19 -37.63 6.66
N GLY A 462 -1.01 -36.98 6.67
CA GLY A 462 -0.46 -36.36 7.87
C GLY A 462 0.32 -37.29 8.81
N PHE A 463 0.49 -38.57 8.43
CA PHE A 463 1.26 -39.56 9.19
C PHE A 463 2.53 -39.98 8.43
N VAL A 464 3.55 -40.37 9.19
CA VAL A 464 4.69 -41.12 8.65
C VAL A 464 4.28 -42.59 8.55
N LYS A 465 4.07 -43.09 7.33
CA LYS A 465 3.75 -44.50 7.09
C LYS A 465 4.98 -45.38 7.25
N TRP A 466 6.12 -44.89 6.80
CA TRP A 466 7.35 -45.67 6.73
C TRP A 466 8.59 -44.77 6.68
N PHE A 467 9.70 -45.27 7.22
CA PHE A 467 11.00 -44.60 7.24
C PHE A 467 12.12 -45.66 7.21
N GLY A 468 13.14 -45.47 6.36
CA GLY A 468 14.27 -46.39 6.24
C GLY A 468 15.20 -46.10 5.05
N THR A 469 16.12 -47.02 4.76
CA THR A 469 17.09 -46.92 3.64
C THR A 469 16.49 -47.34 2.30
N LEU A 470 17.10 -46.94 1.18
CA LEU A 470 16.61 -47.24 -0.17
C LEU A 470 16.37 -48.75 -0.42
N ASP A 471 17.29 -49.62 -0.01
CA ASP A 471 17.15 -51.07 -0.21
C ASP A 471 15.91 -51.63 0.52
N SER A 472 15.66 -51.13 1.73
CA SER A 472 14.48 -51.50 2.50
C SER A 472 13.20 -50.90 1.93
N PHE A 473 13.26 -49.73 1.29
CA PHE A 473 12.13 -49.09 0.63
C PHE A 473 11.66 -49.89 -0.60
N LEU A 474 12.59 -50.35 -1.44
CA LEU A 474 12.28 -51.12 -2.66
C LEU A 474 11.59 -52.46 -2.34
N ALA A 475 11.85 -53.04 -1.16
CA ALA A 475 11.19 -54.25 -0.69
C ALA A 475 9.75 -54.04 -0.20
N THR A 476 9.31 -52.79 0.01
CA THR A 476 7.95 -52.48 0.49
C THR A 476 6.95 -52.27 -0.65
N PRO A 477 5.64 -52.49 -0.42
CA PRO A 477 4.60 -52.19 -1.41
C PRO A 477 4.45 -50.70 -1.74
N TYR A 478 5.10 -49.81 -0.99
CA TYR A 478 5.07 -48.37 -1.20
C TYR A 478 5.92 -47.90 -2.39
N SER A 479 6.81 -48.76 -2.91
CA SER A 479 7.55 -48.53 -4.17
C SER A 479 6.66 -48.37 -5.41
N LYS A 480 5.38 -48.77 -5.34
CA LYS A 480 4.39 -48.53 -6.39
C LYS A 480 3.91 -47.07 -6.46
N ILE A 481 4.00 -46.33 -5.34
CA ILE A 481 3.64 -44.90 -5.29
C ILE A 481 4.63 -44.07 -6.13
N SER A 482 5.85 -44.58 -6.33
CA SER A 482 6.88 -43.98 -7.18
C SER A 482 6.82 -44.38 -8.66
N ASN A 483 6.09 -45.44 -9.05
CA ASN A 483 6.00 -45.90 -10.45
C ASN A 483 4.55 -45.89 -10.96
N PRO A 484 4.05 -44.77 -11.52
CA PRO A 484 2.74 -44.75 -12.18
C PRO A 484 2.71 -45.48 -13.54
N ASP A 485 3.84 -45.65 -14.24
CA ASP A 485 3.84 -45.98 -15.69
C ASP A 485 4.72 -47.17 -16.13
N SER A 486 4.86 -48.24 -15.33
CA SER A 486 5.61 -49.43 -15.76
C SER A 486 4.75 -50.53 -16.40
N SER A 487 3.75 -50.16 -17.19
CA SER A 487 2.93 -51.10 -17.99
C SER A 487 3.01 -50.87 -19.51
N SER A 488 3.97 -50.08 -19.99
CA SER A 488 4.24 -49.97 -21.44
C SER A 488 5.69 -49.59 -21.76
N ALA A 489 6.61 -50.57 -21.71
CA ALA A 489 7.81 -50.65 -22.58
C ALA A 489 8.82 -51.65 -21.99
N VAL A 490 8.51 -52.94 -22.07
CA VAL A 490 9.54 -53.99 -22.07
C VAL A 490 9.43 -54.65 -23.43
N SER A 491 10.21 -54.18 -24.41
CA SER A 491 10.61 -54.91 -25.63
C SER A 491 11.45 -54.00 -26.53
N ALA A 492 12.78 -54.12 -26.48
CA ALA A 492 13.68 -54.07 -27.65
C ALA A 492 15.16 -54.07 -27.21
N THR A 493 15.65 -55.29 -27.00
CA THR A 493 16.91 -55.85 -27.53
C THR A 493 18.17 -54.99 -27.67
N SER A 494 19.22 -55.49 -27.03
CA SER A 494 20.64 -55.29 -27.29
C SER A 494 21.06 -55.37 -28.77
N SER A 495 21.95 -54.46 -29.22
CA SER A 495 22.99 -54.69 -30.25
C SER A 495 23.97 -53.51 -30.44
N GLN A 496 25.26 -53.81 -30.26
CA GLN A 496 26.47 -53.37 -31.00
C GLN A 496 26.95 -51.90 -31.13
N LYS A 497 28.14 -51.67 -30.53
CA LYS A 497 29.40 -51.08 -31.04
C LYS A 497 29.42 -50.13 -32.26
N ASN A 498 30.21 -49.06 -32.06
CA ASN A 498 31.07 -48.29 -32.97
C ASN A 498 30.42 -47.31 -33.97
N LYS A 499 30.68 -46.00 -33.76
CA LYS A 499 31.47 -45.09 -34.64
C LYS A 499 31.42 -43.66 -34.08
N GLY A 500 32.58 -43.00 -33.98
CA GLY A 500 32.65 -41.55 -33.70
C GLY A 500 32.37 -40.69 -34.95
N PRO A 501 32.31 -39.37 -34.78
CA PRO A 501 32.85 -38.41 -35.75
C PRO A 501 33.68 -37.32 -35.02
N SER A 502 34.97 -37.16 -35.35
CA SER A 502 35.51 -36.23 -36.36
C SER A 502 35.36 -34.75 -36.02
N THR A 503 36.49 -34.21 -35.57
CA THR A 503 36.94 -32.82 -35.60
C THR A 503 36.56 -32.10 -36.90
N SER A 504 36.02 -30.90 -36.80
CA SER A 504 36.14 -29.88 -37.83
C SER A 504 36.46 -28.55 -37.17
N GLU A 505 37.73 -28.17 -37.26
CA GLU A 505 38.20 -26.80 -37.06
C GLU A 505 37.68 -25.95 -38.23
N PHE A 506 37.12 -24.79 -37.93
CA PHE A 506 37.25 -23.62 -38.80
C PHE A 506 37.54 -22.40 -37.94
N ASN A 507 38.81 -22.01 -37.96
CA ASN A 507 39.29 -20.71 -37.53
C ASN A 507 38.69 -19.61 -38.40
N THR A 508 38.29 -18.50 -37.77
CA THR A 508 38.61 -17.17 -38.32
C THR A 508 38.83 -16.22 -37.17
N LYS A 509 40.11 -15.99 -36.85
CA LYS A 509 40.58 -14.78 -36.20
C LYS A 509 40.79 -13.73 -37.28
N ASP A 510 40.45 -12.49 -36.92
CA ASP A 510 41.11 -11.23 -37.30
C ASP A 510 40.09 -10.14 -37.67
N VAL A 511 39.65 -9.38 -36.68
CA VAL A 511 39.92 -7.93 -36.63
C VAL A 511 40.14 -7.54 -35.17
N LEU A 512 41.40 -7.27 -34.84
CA LEU A 512 41.81 -6.62 -33.60
C LEU A 512 41.59 -5.11 -33.73
N ASP A 513 41.05 -4.57 -32.64
CA ASP A 513 41.51 -3.36 -31.97
C ASP A 513 41.17 -1.99 -32.59
N ASN A 514 40.26 -1.28 -31.90
CA ASN A 514 40.35 0.15 -31.61
C ASN A 514 39.17 0.53 -30.69
N GLY A 515 39.44 0.99 -29.47
CA GLY A 515 38.46 1.74 -28.69
C GLY A 515 38.41 1.41 -27.21
N SER A 516 39.43 1.87 -26.51
CA SER A 516 39.52 2.00 -25.06
C SER A 516 38.36 2.79 -24.43
N VAL A 517 37.81 2.23 -23.34
CA VAL A 517 37.42 2.94 -22.10
C VAL A 517 36.42 4.11 -22.27
N VAL A 518 35.13 3.82 -22.46
CA VAL A 518 34.03 4.78 -22.14
C VAL A 518 32.74 4.12 -21.60
N ASP A 519 32.42 2.85 -21.89
CA ASP A 519 31.02 2.38 -21.69
C ASP A 519 30.70 1.63 -20.37
N GLN A 520 31.41 1.88 -19.26
CA GLN A 520 31.06 1.26 -17.97
C GLN A 520 30.20 2.14 -17.05
N GLU A 521 29.98 3.42 -17.36
CA GLU A 521 29.16 4.32 -16.53
C GLU A 521 27.73 4.54 -17.06
N GLU A 522 27.43 4.24 -18.33
CA GLU A 522 26.11 4.56 -18.92
C GLU A 522 25.01 3.49 -18.74
N GLN A 523 25.31 2.31 -18.19
CA GLN A 523 24.34 1.20 -18.17
C GLN A 523 23.74 0.86 -16.80
N ARG A 524 23.85 1.77 -15.82
CA ARG A 524 23.35 1.58 -14.44
C ARG A 524 21.82 1.73 -14.25
N ASP A 525 21.03 2.08 -15.26
CA ASP A 525 19.63 2.50 -15.05
C ASP A 525 18.59 1.79 -15.95
N GLN A 526 18.47 0.46 -15.91
CA GLN A 526 17.36 -0.23 -16.60
C GLN A 526 16.08 -0.39 -15.76
N THR A 527 16.03 0.24 -14.59
CA THR A 527 14.76 0.61 -13.97
C THR A 527 14.99 1.94 -13.30
N GLU A 528 14.99 3.03 -14.08
CA GLU A 528 15.05 4.40 -13.55
C GLU A 528 14.19 4.47 -12.28
N ALA A 529 14.87 4.71 -11.15
CA ALA A 529 14.20 5.28 -10.00
C ALA A 529 13.52 6.53 -10.54
N GLU A 530 12.20 6.62 -10.37
CA GLU A 530 11.38 7.68 -10.98
C GLU A 530 12.11 9.01 -10.86
N GLY A 531 12.55 9.55 -12.01
CA GLY A 531 13.26 10.81 -12.08
C GLY A 531 12.37 11.90 -11.53
N ARG A 532 12.50 12.18 -10.23
CA ARG A 532 11.70 13.20 -9.57
C ARG A 532 12.27 14.54 -10.00
N LYS A 533 11.55 15.25 -10.87
CA LYS A 533 11.86 16.66 -11.15
C LYS A 533 11.78 17.43 -9.83
N GLU A 534 12.94 17.88 -9.33
CA GLU A 534 13.04 18.74 -8.16
C GLU A 534 12.89 20.21 -8.59
N GLY A 535 12.14 21.00 -7.82
CA GLY A 535 11.92 22.42 -8.10
C GLY A 535 10.44 22.80 -8.23
N LYS A 536 10.19 23.96 -8.87
CA LYS A 536 8.84 24.51 -9.04
C LYS A 536 8.12 23.80 -10.19
N VAL A 537 6.81 23.60 -10.02
CA VAL A 537 5.95 23.06 -11.08
C VAL A 537 5.91 24.04 -12.25
N GLU A 538 6.19 23.54 -13.46
CA GLU A 538 6.17 24.33 -14.67
C GLU A 538 4.75 24.88 -14.96
N ILE A 539 4.65 26.15 -15.37
CA ILE A 539 3.37 26.83 -15.69
C ILE A 539 2.56 26.06 -16.76
N ILE A 540 3.25 25.32 -17.63
CA ILE A 540 2.66 24.48 -18.67
C ILE A 540 1.73 23.42 -18.06
N VAL A 541 2.04 22.89 -16.88
CA VAL A 541 1.22 21.88 -16.19
C VAL A 541 -0.13 22.49 -15.77
N TYR A 542 -0.10 23.70 -15.19
CA TYR A 542 -1.31 24.44 -14.82
C TYR A 542 -2.15 24.80 -16.05
N LYS A 543 -1.48 25.25 -17.13
CA LYS A 543 -2.15 25.55 -18.40
C LYS A 543 -2.83 24.30 -18.98
N LYS A 544 -2.18 23.14 -18.91
CA LYS A 544 -2.74 21.87 -19.38
C LYS A 544 -3.97 21.46 -18.56
N TYR A 545 -3.92 21.59 -17.24
CA TYR A 545 -5.09 21.34 -16.39
C TYR A 545 -6.25 22.29 -16.72
N ALA A 546 -5.97 23.58 -16.89
CA ALA A 546 -6.96 24.59 -17.28
C ALA A 546 -7.59 24.31 -18.65
N THR A 547 -6.81 23.82 -19.64
CA THR A 547 -7.35 23.43 -20.94
C THR A 547 -8.30 22.24 -20.83
N LEU A 548 -8.00 21.27 -19.96
CA LEU A 548 -8.84 20.08 -19.77
C LEU A 548 -10.13 20.38 -18.99
N ALA A 549 -10.09 21.36 -18.07
CA ALA A 549 -11.29 21.89 -17.42
C ALA A 549 -12.15 22.74 -18.37
N GLY A 550 -11.54 23.34 -19.40
CA GLY A 550 -12.17 24.23 -20.38
C GLY A 550 -12.02 25.71 -20.00
N TRP A 551 -11.47 26.51 -20.92
CA TRP A 551 -11.20 27.94 -20.68
C TRP A 551 -12.45 28.76 -20.36
N SER A 552 -13.61 28.40 -20.89
CA SER A 552 -14.88 29.05 -20.57
C SER A 552 -15.26 28.88 -19.09
N MET A 553 -15.06 27.69 -18.54
CA MET A 553 -15.33 27.38 -17.13
C MET A 553 -14.31 28.04 -16.22
N VAL A 554 -13.03 28.04 -16.60
CA VAL A 554 -11.99 28.77 -15.86
C VAL A 554 -12.34 30.26 -15.79
N PHE A 555 -12.68 30.89 -16.92
CA PHE A 555 -13.11 32.28 -16.92
C PHE A 555 -14.30 32.54 -15.99
N LEU A 556 -15.33 31.69 -16.05
CA LEU A 556 -16.50 31.79 -15.19
C LEU A 556 -16.15 31.66 -13.69
N ILE A 557 -15.21 30.77 -13.32
CA ILE A 557 -14.73 30.61 -11.94
C ILE A 557 -14.05 31.89 -11.44
N PHE A 558 -13.14 32.47 -12.24
CA PHE A 558 -12.42 33.69 -11.83
C PHE A 558 -13.37 34.91 -11.75
N VAL A 559 -14.28 35.07 -12.71
CA VAL A 559 -15.26 36.17 -12.71
C VAL A 559 -16.23 36.05 -11.53
N SER A 560 -16.80 34.86 -11.29
CA SER A 560 -17.69 34.64 -10.14
C SER A 560 -16.97 34.82 -8.80
N ALA A 561 -15.72 34.39 -8.67
CA ALA A 561 -14.92 34.60 -7.46
C ALA A 561 -14.62 36.09 -7.22
N PHE A 562 -14.27 36.85 -8.26
CA PHE A 562 -14.07 38.29 -8.17
C PHE A 562 -15.35 39.01 -7.76
N LEU A 563 -16.47 38.73 -8.42
CA LEU A 563 -17.76 39.37 -8.14
C LEU A 563 -18.29 39.01 -6.74
N MET A 564 -18.10 37.76 -6.31
CA MET A 564 -18.39 37.32 -4.94
C MET A 564 -17.60 38.16 -3.94
N GLN A 565 -16.27 38.25 -4.08
CA GLN A 565 -15.45 39.02 -3.16
C GLN A 565 -15.79 40.52 -3.18
N ALA A 566 -16.02 41.09 -4.36
CA ALA A 566 -16.41 42.49 -4.51
C ALA A 566 -17.74 42.79 -3.80
N SER A 567 -18.74 41.91 -3.95
CA SER A 567 -20.04 42.06 -3.29
C SER A 567 -19.96 41.89 -1.77
N ARG A 568 -19.08 41.00 -1.28
CA ARG A 568 -18.81 40.83 0.16
C ARG A 568 -18.14 42.07 0.76
N ASN A 569 -17.07 42.55 0.14
CA ASN A 569 -16.41 43.78 0.58
C ASN A 569 -17.34 45.00 0.49
N GLY A 570 -18.19 45.05 -0.53
CA GLY A 570 -19.23 46.08 -0.66
C GLY A 570 -20.24 46.03 0.48
N ASN A 571 -20.64 44.84 0.94
CA ASN A 571 -21.51 44.66 2.10
C ASN A 571 -20.85 45.22 3.38
N ASP A 572 -19.57 44.92 3.62
CA ASP A 572 -18.82 45.39 4.78
C ASP A 572 -18.62 46.93 4.76
N LEU A 573 -18.30 47.50 3.60
CA LEU A 573 -18.20 48.96 3.42
C LEU A 573 -19.55 49.65 3.59
N TRP A 574 -20.64 49.04 3.10
CA TRP A 574 -21.98 49.57 3.29
C TRP A 574 -22.41 49.58 4.77
N LEU A 575 -22.06 48.53 5.52
CA LEU A 575 -22.25 48.50 6.97
C LEU A 575 -21.50 49.66 7.66
N THR A 576 -20.27 49.94 7.23
CA THR A 576 -19.49 51.07 7.73
C THR A 576 -20.20 52.40 7.48
N TYR A 577 -20.65 52.63 6.24
CA TYR A 577 -21.37 53.85 5.85
C TYR A 577 -22.70 54.03 6.61
N TRP A 578 -23.42 52.93 6.83
CA TRP A 578 -24.68 52.97 7.58
C TRP A 578 -24.45 53.43 9.03
N VAL A 579 -23.41 52.91 9.68
CA VAL A 579 -23.07 53.32 11.04
C VAL A 579 -22.76 54.82 11.10
N ASP A 580 -21.91 55.33 10.21
CA ASP A 580 -21.52 56.76 10.19
C ASP A 580 -22.73 57.68 9.92
N SER A 581 -23.69 57.21 9.12
CA SER A 581 -24.89 57.98 8.73
C SER A 581 -26.05 57.89 9.74
N SER A 582 -26.00 56.91 10.65
CA SER A 582 -27.06 56.64 11.63
C SER A 582 -27.23 57.76 12.67
N SER A 583 -26.25 58.67 12.79
CA SER A 583 -26.30 59.83 13.68
C SER A 583 -27.19 60.97 13.19
N GLY A 584 -27.70 60.93 11.94
CA GLY A 584 -28.34 62.10 11.30
C GLY A 584 -29.76 61.91 10.72
N THR A 585 -30.18 60.71 10.28
CA THR A 585 -31.51 60.52 9.63
C THR A 585 -32.12 59.11 9.79
N ASN A 586 -33.43 59.05 10.11
CA ASN A 586 -34.21 57.86 10.52
C ASN A 586 -34.67 56.89 9.40
N ASN A 587 -33.89 56.67 8.34
CA ASN A 587 -34.28 55.74 7.26
C ASN A 587 -33.65 54.34 7.38
N THR A 588 -33.78 53.70 8.55
CA THR A 588 -33.27 52.34 8.85
C THR A 588 -33.73 51.29 7.81
N ARG A 589 -34.96 51.41 7.30
CA ARG A 589 -35.50 50.50 6.27
C ARG A 589 -34.72 50.58 4.94
N PHE A 590 -34.21 51.74 4.57
CA PHE A 590 -33.43 51.93 3.35
C PHE A 590 -32.09 51.21 3.45
N TYR A 591 -31.36 51.41 4.56
CA TYR A 591 -30.06 50.79 4.79
C TYR A 591 -30.15 49.26 4.85
N LEU A 592 -31.17 48.72 5.53
CA LEU A 592 -31.43 47.28 5.61
C LEU A 592 -31.78 46.66 4.25
N THR A 593 -32.54 47.37 3.41
CA THR A 593 -32.91 46.88 2.08
C THR A 593 -31.69 46.75 1.17
N ILE A 594 -30.79 47.73 1.20
CA ILE A 594 -29.53 47.68 0.42
C ILE A 594 -28.60 46.59 0.97
N LEU A 595 -28.52 46.44 2.30
CA LEU A 595 -27.74 45.37 2.93
C LEU A 595 -28.22 43.97 2.50
N ALA A 596 -29.54 43.75 2.49
CA ALA A 596 -30.16 42.53 1.99
C ALA A 596 -29.86 42.31 0.50
N GLY A 597 -29.89 43.37 -0.31
CA GLY A 597 -29.52 43.33 -1.73
C GLY A 597 -28.10 42.84 -1.96
N PHE A 598 -27.11 43.39 -1.25
CA PHE A 598 -25.72 42.90 -1.30
C PHE A 598 -25.60 41.43 -0.86
N GLY A 599 -26.34 41.02 0.17
CA GLY A 599 -26.37 39.63 0.62
C GLY A 599 -26.89 38.65 -0.45
N ILE A 600 -27.96 39.01 -1.16
CA ILE A 600 -28.52 38.21 -2.26
C ILE A 600 -27.56 38.13 -3.43
N ILE A 601 -26.95 39.26 -3.81
CA ILE A 601 -25.95 39.32 -4.89
C ILE A 601 -24.73 38.44 -4.55
N ASN A 602 -24.22 38.55 -3.32
CA ASN A 602 -23.12 37.71 -2.85
C ASN A 602 -23.48 36.22 -2.85
N SER A 603 -24.69 35.88 -2.39
CA SER A 603 -25.20 34.50 -2.43
C SER A 603 -25.25 33.95 -3.86
N PHE A 604 -25.74 34.74 -4.83
CA PHE A 604 -25.78 34.34 -6.24
C PHE A 604 -24.39 34.06 -6.82
N PHE A 605 -23.42 34.95 -6.59
CA PHE A 605 -22.05 34.75 -7.08
C PHE A 605 -21.32 33.62 -6.35
N THR A 606 -21.59 33.42 -5.06
CA THR A 606 -21.09 32.27 -4.29
C THR A 606 -21.57 30.95 -4.89
N LEU A 607 -22.86 30.86 -5.24
CA LEU A 607 -23.44 29.69 -5.90
C LEU A 607 -22.80 29.46 -7.28
N GLY A 608 -22.71 30.52 -8.10
CA GLY A 608 -22.11 30.47 -9.43
C GLY A 608 -20.66 29.93 -9.37
N ARG A 609 -19.86 30.42 -8.42
CA ARG A 609 -18.51 29.94 -8.19
C ARG A 609 -18.48 28.47 -7.78
N ALA A 610 -19.24 28.08 -6.76
CA ALA A 610 -19.21 26.72 -6.21
C ALA A 610 -19.57 25.65 -7.26
N PHE A 611 -20.62 25.90 -8.05
CA PHE A 611 -21.06 24.97 -9.10
C PHE A 611 -20.14 24.96 -10.32
N SER A 612 -19.63 26.13 -10.74
CA SER A 612 -18.67 26.20 -11.86
C SER A 612 -17.40 25.44 -11.53
N PHE A 613 -16.95 25.50 -10.28
CA PHE A 613 -15.77 24.77 -9.83
C PHE A 613 -16.02 23.25 -9.81
N ALA A 614 -17.16 22.81 -9.30
CA ALA A 614 -17.54 21.39 -9.31
C ALA A 614 -17.63 20.81 -10.73
N TYR A 615 -18.23 21.56 -11.65
CA TYR A 615 -18.35 21.16 -13.05
C TYR A 615 -17.00 21.14 -13.76
N GLY A 616 -16.18 22.19 -13.63
CA GLY A 616 -14.86 22.27 -14.26
C GLY A 616 -13.91 21.17 -13.78
N GLY A 617 -13.94 20.84 -12.48
CA GLY A 617 -13.19 19.70 -11.93
C GLY A 617 -13.63 18.35 -12.50
N LEU A 618 -14.94 18.16 -12.72
CA LEU A 618 -15.49 16.94 -13.31
C LEU A 618 -15.08 16.78 -14.78
N CYS A 619 -15.09 17.86 -15.56
CA CYS A 619 -14.63 17.86 -16.95
C CYS A 619 -13.15 17.46 -17.04
N ALA A 620 -12.29 18.04 -16.20
CA ALA A 620 -10.88 17.69 -16.14
C ALA A 620 -10.68 16.21 -15.75
N ALA A 621 -11.40 15.71 -14.74
CA ALA A 621 -11.34 14.32 -14.30
C ALA A 621 -11.70 13.29 -15.40
N ILE A 622 -12.70 13.61 -16.24
CA ILE A 622 -13.11 12.74 -17.35
C ILE A 622 -12.05 12.73 -18.45
N GLN A 623 -11.55 13.91 -18.85
CA GLN A 623 -10.59 14.03 -19.94
C GLN A 623 -9.21 13.46 -19.57
N ILE A 624 -8.71 13.72 -18.35
CA ILE A 624 -7.42 13.19 -17.89
C ILE A 624 -7.43 11.66 -17.89
N HIS A 625 -8.51 11.03 -17.41
CA HIS A 625 -8.63 9.58 -17.45
C HIS A 625 -8.69 9.05 -18.90
N ALA A 626 -9.45 9.70 -19.79
CA ALA A 626 -9.57 9.28 -21.18
C ALA A 626 -8.22 9.35 -21.92
N ASP A 627 -7.48 10.44 -21.76
CA ASP A 627 -6.16 10.64 -22.35
C ASP A 627 -5.12 9.65 -21.79
N LEU A 628 -5.15 9.42 -20.48
CA LEU A 628 -4.27 8.46 -19.81
C LEU A 628 -4.53 7.04 -20.29
N LEU A 629 -5.80 6.62 -20.33
CA LEU A 629 -6.19 5.28 -20.74
C LEU A 629 -5.88 5.06 -22.23
N GLY A 630 -6.16 6.05 -23.09
CA GLY A 630 -5.84 5.99 -24.52
C GLY A 630 -4.34 5.88 -24.78
N SER A 631 -3.53 6.66 -24.05
CA SER A 631 -2.06 6.62 -24.18
C SER A 631 -1.47 5.31 -23.66
N LEU A 632 -1.98 4.81 -22.52
CA LEU A 632 -1.51 3.55 -21.92
C LEU A 632 -1.80 2.35 -22.82
N ILE A 633 -3.02 2.28 -23.36
CA ILE A 633 -3.38 1.22 -24.30
C ILE A 633 -2.61 1.40 -25.60
N GLY A 634 -2.32 2.62 -26.06
CA GLY A 634 -1.49 2.85 -27.25
C GLY A 634 -0.01 2.44 -27.10
N ALA A 635 0.47 2.18 -25.87
CA ALA A 635 1.87 1.92 -25.61
C ALA A 635 2.36 0.54 -26.13
N PRO A 636 3.63 0.42 -26.57
CA PRO A 636 4.24 -0.84 -26.98
C PRO A 636 4.48 -1.78 -25.78
N VAL A 637 4.61 -3.08 -26.02
CA VAL A 637 4.87 -4.08 -24.96
C VAL A 637 6.16 -3.77 -24.19
N SER A 638 7.18 -3.22 -24.85
CA SER A 638 8.44 -2.81 -24.22
C SER A 638 8.26 -1.79 -23.10
N PHE A 639 7.25 -0.92 -23.19
CA PHE A 639 6.92 0.03 -22.12
C PHE A 639 6.51 -0.71 -20.83
N PHE A 640 5.73 -1.79 -20.97
CA PHE A 640 5.25 -2.59 -19.84
C PHE A 640 6.34 -3.49 -19.24
N ASP A 641 7.33 -3.89 -20.04
CA ASP A 641 8.48 -4.67 -19.56
C ASP A 641 9.43 -3.77 -18.73
N GLN A 642 9.60 -2.50 -19.12
CA GLN A 642 10.45 -1.53 -18.40
C GLN A 642 9.77 -0.93 -17.15
N ASN A 643 8.45 -0.78 -17.18
CA ASN A 643 7.70 -0.13 -16.10
C ASN A 643 6.92 -1.16 -15.28
N PRO A 644 7.23 -1.34 -13.99
CA PRO A 644 6.51 -2.27 -13.12
C PRO A 644 4.99 -2.00 -13.12
N SER A 645 4.20 -3.07 -13.21
CA SER A 645 2.74 -3.00 -13.26
C SER A 645 2.15 -2.26 -12.05
N GLY A 646 2.76 -2.40 -10.87
CA GLY A 646 2.38 -1.65 -9.67
C GLY A 646 2.49 -0.12 -9.83
N ARG A 647 3.50 0.38 -10.55
CA ARG A 647 3.66 1.83 -10.81
C ARG A 647 2.56 2.36 -11.71
N ILE A 648 2.27 1.64 -12.80
CA ILE A 648 1.19 1.99 -13.74
C ILE A 648 -0.16 1.93 -13.01
N LEU A 649 -0.38 0.92 -12.18
CA LEU A 649 -1.59 0.78 -11.38
C LEU A 649 -1.72 1.92 -10.36
N ASN A 650 -0.62 2.38 -9.76
CA ASN A 650 -0.63 3.52 -8.83
C ASN A 650 -1.08 4.81 -9.52
N ARG A 651 -0.63 5.06 -10.76
CA ARG A 651 -1.07 6.20 -11.59
C ARG A 651 -2.56 6.15 -11.90
N LEU A 652 -3.07 4.94 -12.20
CA LEU A 652 -4.50 4.71 -12.47
C LEU A 652 -5.39 4.73 -11.21
N SER A 653 -4.80 4.66 -10.01
CA SER A 653 -5.52 4.55 -8.73
C SER A 653 -5.35 5.78 -7.85
N SER A 654 -4.18 5.96 -7.23
CA SER A 654 -3.90 7.02 -6.25
C SER A 654 -3.79 8.39 -6.93
N ASP A 655 -2.97 8.51 -7.96
CA ASP A 655 -2.70 9.81 -8.57
C ASP A 655 -3.91 10.36 -9.32
N LEU A 656 -4.62 9.48 -10.04
CA LEU A 656 -5.90 9.84 -10.65
C LEU A 656 -6.92 10.29 -9.58
N TYR A 657 -6.97 9.62 -8.42
CA TYR A 657 -7.83 10.04 -7.33
C TYR A 657 -7.46 11.41 -6.77
N THR A 658 -6.16 11.71 -6.63
CA THR A 658 -5.69 13.05 -6.23
C THR A 658 -6.13 14.12 -7.22
N VAL A 659 -6.08 13.83 -8.52
CA VAL A 659 -6.52 14.73 -9.59
C VAL A 659 -8.04 14.91 -9.62
N ASP A 660 -8.79 13.83 -9.40
CA ASP A 660 -10.26 13.84 -9.42
C ASP A 660 -10.84 14.53 -8.17
N ASP A 661 -10.19 14.36 -7.02
CA ASP A 661 -10.74 14.74 -5.74
C ASP A 661 -9.99 15.86 -5.01
N SER A 662 -8.76 15.59 -4.59
CA SER A 662 -7.98 16.46 -3.72
C SER A 662 -7.57 17.78 -4.39
N LEU A 663 -7.11 17.70 -5.65
CA LEU A 663 -6.64 18.86 -6.40
C LEU A 663 -7.75 19.91 -6.61
N PRO A 664 -8.95 19.56 -7.10
CA PRO A 664 -10.07 20.51 -7.16
C PRO A 664 -10.40 21.12 -5.79
N PHE A 665 -10.44 20.31 -4.74
CA PHE A 665 -10.79 20.80 -3.41
C PHE A 665 -9.80 21.86 -2.90
N ILE A 666 -8.49 21.57 -2.99
CA ILE A 666 -7.42 22.49 -2.58
C ILE A 666 -7.40 23.73 -3.45
N LEU A 667 -7.54 23.57 -4.77
CA LEU A 667 -7.55 24.69 -5.71
C LEU A 667 -8.73 25.64 -5.47
N ASN A 668 -9.90 25.12 -5.08
CA ASN A 668 -11.03 25.98 -4.69
C ASN A 668 -10.68 26.81 -3.44
N ILE A 669 -10.07 26.21 -2.42
CA ILE A 669 -9.64 26.94 -1.21
C ILE A 669 -8.59 28.00 -1.58
N PHE A 670 -7.61 27.64 -2.40
CA PHE A 670 -6.57 28.56 -2.87
C PHE A 670 -7.17 29.78 -3.59
N VAL A 671 -8.09 29.57 -4.54
CA VAL A 671 -8.77 30.66 -5.25
C VAL A 671 -9.60 31.52 -4.27
N ALA A 672 -10.21 30.91 -3.25
CA ALA A 672 -10.94 31.66 -2.21
C ALA A 672 -10.02 32.56 -1.41
N ASN A 673 -8.91 32.02 -0.92
CA ASN A 673 -7.96 32.76 -0.12
C ASN A 673 -7.26 33.85 -0.95
N PHE A 674 -6.93 33.58 -2.21
CA PHE A 674 -6.33 34.56 -3.11
C PHE A 674 -7.23 35.77 -3.31
N PHE A 675 -8.50 35.55 -3.70
CA PHE A 675 -9.44 36.66 -3.87
C PHE A 675 -9.78 37.32 -2.54
N GLY A 676 -9.89 36.55 -1.45
CA GLY A 676 -10.09 37.09 -0.11
C GLY A 676 -9.00 38.08 0.30
N LEU A 677 -7.73 37.68 0.13
CA LEU A 677 -6.56 38.51 0.42
C LEU A 677 -6.45 39.72 -0.51
N LEU A 678 -6.72 39.53 -1.81
CA LEU A 678 -6.78 40.64 -2.75
C LEU A 678 -7.86 41.66 -2.34
N GLY A 679 -9.02 41.16 -1.94
CA GLY A 679 -10.14 41.97 -1.47
C GLY A 679 -9.80 42.76 -0.21
N THR A 680 -9.20 42.14 0.80
CA THR A 680 -8.79 42.85 2.02
C THR A 680 -7.71 43.89 1.73
N LEU A 681 -6.75 43.59 0.86
CA LEU A 681 -5.72 44.54 0.44
C LEU A 681 -6.33 45.77 -0.23
N VAL A 682 -7.28 45.60 -1.14
CA VAL A 682 -7.97 46.72 -1.82
C VAL A 682 -8.70 47.61 -0.80
N VAL A 683 -9.45 47.02 0.14
CA VAL A 683 -10.16 47.77 1.19
C VAL A 683 -9.18 48.52 2.10
N LEU A 684 -8.08 47.89 2.49
CA LEU A 684 -7.04 48.53 3.31
C LEU A 684 -6.36 49.69 2.58
N CYS A 685 -6.05 49.54 1.29
CA CYS A 685 -5.47 50.60 0.48
C CYS A 685 -6.42 51.80 0.33
N TYR A 686 -7.73 51.54 0.23
CA TYR A 686 -8.75 52.59 0.19
C TYR A 686 -8.87 53.32 1.54
N SER A 687 -8.87 52.58 2.66
CA SER A 687 -9.04 53.16 3.99
C SER A 687 -7.79 53.90 4.47
N GLN A 688 -6.59 53.35 4.27
CA GLN A 688 -5.35 53.91 4.78
C GLN A 688 -4.17 53.68 3.84
N VAL A 689 -3.92 54.67 2.97
CA VAL A 689 -2.84 54.64 1.96
C VAL A 689 -1.45 54.46 2.57
N THR A 690 -1.22 54.95 3.79
CA THR A 690 0.07 54.80 4.49
C THR A 690 0.43 53.35 4.82
N PHE A 691 -0.57 52.45 4.87
CA PHE A 691 -0.34 51.02 5.09
C PHE A 691 0.38 50.35 3.92
N LEU A 692 0.27 50.92 2.71
CA LEU A 692 0.94 50.40 1.52
C LEU A 692 2.48 50.47 1.66
N LEU A 693 3.00 51.44 2.41
CA LEU A 693 4.43 51.55 2.71
C LEU A 693 4.93 50.41 3.62
N ILE A 694 4.07 49.87 4.50
CA ILE A 694 4.37 48.74 5.39
C ILE A 694 4.28 47.41 4.63
N LEU A 695 3.45 47.35 3.58
CA LEU A 695 3.22 46.13 2.80
C LEU A 695 4.40 45.79 1.89
N VAL A 696 5.16 46.79 1.42
CA VAL A 696 6.37 46.61 0.60
C VAL A 696 7.46 45.77 1.30
N PRO A 697 7.91 46.09 2.53
CA PRO A 697 8.89 45.26 3.22
C PRO A 697 8.34 43.87 3.59
N LEU A 698 7.04 43.75 3.90
CA LEU A 698 6.40 42.47 4.16
C LEU A 698 6.40 41.55 2.92
N TRP A 699 6.18 42.11 1.73
CA TRP A 699 6.24 41.38 0.46
C TRP A 699 7.66 40.94 0.08
N LEU A 700 8.70 41.62 0.57
CA LEU A 700 10.10 41.21 0.36
C LEU A 700 10.55 40.09 1.31
N ILE A 701 9.91 39.97 2.49
CA ILE A 701 10.25 38.96 3.51
C ILE A 701 9.56 37.63 3.22
N TYR A 702 8.32 37.68 2.72
CA TYR A 702 7.51 36.50 2.33
C TYR A 702 7.80 36.08 0.89
#